data_AF-A0A7V7VWE4-F1
#
_entry.id   AF-A0A7V7VWE4-F1
#
_cell.length_a   1.000
_cell.length_b   1.000
_cell.length_c   1.000
_cell.angle_alpha   90.00
_cell.angle_beta   90.00
_cell.angle_gamma   90.00
#
_symmetry.space_group_name_H-M   'P 1'
#
loop_
_entity.id
_entity.type
_entity.pdbx_description
1 polymer ?
#
loop_
_entity_poly.entity_id
_entity_poly.type
_entity_poly.pdbx_seq_one_letter_code
_entity_poly.pdbx_strand_id
1 'polypeptide(L)'
;MSGLEATCGHTRHSPLRWAMLALSVAFVLLLIVQGFFSIASPAEWLRIVTAPNPDDPRHVIGYYSFLPRLAVGLLVGGALGLGGAVFQTVLRNPLAEPGLLGVASGAQIALAFTLVFAPGLWIAGNEAIALIGAGLALSLSLFIASRGRFSSTTVVLAGLMVGLYCNAIFSLLVLFNHDYLINLLTWQAGSLQQGGWEVCLYLLPRLLPLAALIFILQRPLSLLSLGDNQAKGLGISPAMMRLVLLAATAAIAAVVTSSLGLIGMIGLAAPNLARGFAPGQDGRRLLWSTLLGALLLVGIDQLLRAIAPFVGNIPAGAAAGLFTGPILVVLASRVRLPSVPSTQEVTSTGKRLQKPLRLLLALSCALAFCMFISVLVSKTPEGWSLGASEVVTWWRVPRIFTAAGAGICLAVAGLVLQGTLRNPMASPDLLGIGYGAGFGLAIAVLFIGDASGLSKLVVATVGALVVLSAIAGIGWRMAFQPERVLLVGVGLGSMFHALMILLLASGNPRVAGLLNWFSGSMGNIGWNDAALVCICAIIVLLAALLFRRPLDIFPLGDVTVRSVGLKVSSSRAILLALAGVGTTAATITVGPVSFIGLMVPHFAALLGFRSVTMRLLASALLGALLLVFADWLGRNLAYPWPMSAGLLASLIGGGFFLRLLSKSI
;
A
#
# COMPACT_ATOMS: atom_id res chain seq x y z
N MET A 1 -47.74 12.35 -0.26
CA MET A 1 -47.22 13.55 0.42
C MET A 1 -46.29 13.14 1.57
N SER A 2 -45.11 12.60 1.26
CA SER A 2 -44.11 12.23 2.28
C SER A 2 -42.68 12.33 1.72
N GLY A 3 -42.45 13.34 0.89
CA GLY A 3 -41.13 13.71 0.41
C GLY A 3 -40.94 15.17 0.77
N LEU A 4 -40.19 15.45 1.85
CA LEU A 4 -39.57 16.74 2.20
C LEU A 4 -38.84 16.67 3.58
N GLU A 5 -38.17 15.57 3.91
CA GLU A 5 -37.22 15.51 5.06
C GLU A 5 -35.77 15.29 4.59
N ALA A 6 -35.42 15.85 3.44
CA ALA A 6 -34.11 15.66 2.82
C ALA A 6 -33.39 16.98 2.57
N THR A 7 -33.31 17.88 3.55
CA THR A 7 -32.29 18.95 3.56
C THR A 7 -32.14 19.49 4.98
N CYS A 8 -30.90 19.72 5.41
CA CYS A 8 -30.52 20.31 6.70
C CYS A 8 -30.40 19.35 7.90
N GLY A 9 -29.66 18.26 7.72
CA GLY A 9 -28.88 17.73 8.84
C GLY A 9 -27.76 18.70 9.16
N HIS A 10 -28.02 19.74 9.96
CA HIS A 10 -26.97 20.47 10.67
C HIS A 10 -26.07 19.42 11.32
N THR A 11 -24.83 19.29 10.83
CA THR A 11 -23.78 18.66 11.60
C THR A 11 -23.61 19.53 12.84
N ARG A 12 -24.38 19.25 13.92
CA ARG A 12 -24.07 19.75 15.26
C ARG A 12 -22.58 19.44 15.42
N HIS A 13 -21.75 20.49 15.41
CA HIS A 13 -20.34 20.39 15.74
C HIS A 13 -20.32 19.79 17.13
N SER A 14 -20.12 18.48 17.24
CA SER A 14 -20.23 17.85 18.54
C SER A 14 -19.09 18.41 19.39
N PRO A 15 -19.38 19.00 20.56
CA PRO A 15 -18.34 19.54 21.45
C PRO A 15 -17.25 18.50 21.73
N LEU A 16 -17.60 17.21 21.65
CA LEU A 16 -16.71 16.07 21.71
C LEU A 16 -15.53 16.12 20.70
N ARG A 17 -15.73 16.53 19.43
CA ARG A 17 -14.63 16.56 18.44
C ARG A 17 -13.58 17.60 18.79
N TRP A 18 -14.03 18.77 19.21
CA TRP A 18 -13.17 19.85 19.67
C TRP A 18 -12.48 19.50 20.98
N ALA A 19 -13.18 18.85 21.91
CA ALA A 19 -12.58 18.33 23.13
C ALA A 19 -11.50 17.28 22.85
N MET A 20 -11.75 16.34 21.93
CA MET A 20 -10.75 15.35 21.51
C MET A 20 -9.53 16.00 20.85
N LEU A 21 -9.73 17.03 20.02
CA LEU A 21 -8.62 17.78 19.43
C LEU A 21 -7.82 18.52 20.51
N ALA A 22 -8.49 19.24 21.41
CA ALA A 22 -7.86 19.95 22.51
C ALA A 22 -7.07 19.00 23.42
N LEU A 23 -7.65 17.83 23.74
CA LEU A 23 -6.98 16.79 24.51
C LEU A 23 -5.75 16.23 23.77
N SER A 24 -5.86 16.03 22.45
CA SER A 24 -4.75 15.55 21.63
C SER A 24 -3.61 16.59 21.57
N VAL A 25 -3.94 17.87 21.41
CA VAL A 25 -2.96 18.97 21.45
C VAL A 25 -2.32 19.06 22.83
N ALA A 26 -3.11 19.04 23.90
CA ALA A 26 -2.61 19.08 25.27
C ALA A 26 -1.71 17.88 25.58
N PHE A 27 -2.06 16.68 25.12
CA PHE A 27 -1.24 15.48 25.27
C PHE A 27 0.10 15.60 24.54
N VAL A 28 0.11 16.09 23.29
CA VAL A 28 1.37 16.29 22.55
C VAL A 28 2.23 17.38 23.20
N LEU A 29 1.63 18.48 23.67
CA LEU A 29 2.35 19.51 24.42
C LEU A 29 2.95 18.96 25.72
N LEU A 30 2.20 18.11 26.44
CA LEU A 30 2.69 17.45 27.65
C LEU A 30 3.88 16.54 27.35
N LEU A 31 3.85 15.79 26.24
CA LEU A 31 5.00 14.97 25.81
C LEU A 31 6.22 15.82 25.43
N ILE A 32 6.01 16.96 24.76
CA ILE A 32 7.10 17.91 24.45
C ILE A 32 7.73 18.45 25.73
N VAL A 33 6.89 18.86 26.68
CA VAL A 33 7.33 19.37 28.00
C VAL A 33 8.08 18.28 28.77
N GLN A 34 7.57 17.04 28.79
CA GLN A 34 8.25 15.89 29.38
C GLN A 34 9.59 15.61 28.69
N GLY A 35 9.67 15.78 27.37
CA GLY A 35 10.90 15.73 26.60
C GLY A 35 11.94 16.75 27.09
N PHE A 36 11.53 18.01 27.27
CA PHE A 36 12.41 19.04 27.83
C PHE A 36 12.87 18.74 29.27
N PHE A 37 11.96 18.25 30.13
CA PHE A 37 12.30 17.83 31.49
C PHE A 37 13.37 16.74 31.54
N SER A 38 13.39 15.83 30.56
CA SER A 38 14.44 14.80 30.47
C SER A 38 15.81 15.35 30.05
N ILE A 39 15.87 16.58 29.53
CA ILE A 39 17.11 17.22 29.06
C ILE A 39 17.64 18.21 30.10
N ALA A 40 16.79 19.12 30.59
CA ALA A 40 17.21 20.24 31.43
C ALA A 40 16.10 20.72 32.38
N SER A 41 16.49 21.51 33.38
CA SER A 41 15.55 22.11 34.33
C SER A 41 14.72 23.23 33.66
N PRO A 42 13.49 23.52 34.12
CA PRO A 42 12.63 24.56 33.52
C PRO A 42 13.27 25.94 33.41
N ALA A 43 14.18 26.28 34.33
CA ALA A 43 14.90 27.56 34.31
C ALA A 43 15.86 27.71 33.12
N GLU A 44 16.33 26.59 32.56
CA GLU A 44 17.30 26.54 31.46
C GLU A 44 16.62 26.48 30.09
N TRP A 45 15.34 26.11 30.00
CA TRP A 45 14.65 25.90 28.72
C TRP A 45 14.70 27.12 27.80
N LEU A 46 14.46 28.32 28.35
CA LEU A 46 14.53 29.55 27.58
C LEU A 46 15.96 29.78 27.08
N ARG A 47 16.97 29.56 27.94
CA ARG A 47 18.38 29.72 27.58
C ARG A 47 18.80 28.74 26.48
N ILE A 48 18.33 27.50 26.51
CA ILE A 48 18.58 26.51 25.45
C ILE A 48 18.10 27.04 24.10
N VAL A 49 16.94 27.70 24.04
CA VAL A 49 16.37 28.21 22.78
C VAL A 49 17.05 29.50 22.31
N THR A 50 17.36 30.43 23.23
CA THR A 50 17.82 31.78 22.86
C THR A 50 19.34 31.96 22.84
N ALA A 51 20.06 31.24 23.70
CA ALA A 51 21.51 31.36 23.87
C ALA A 51 22.11 30.02 24.36
N PRO A 52 22.13 28.98 23.50
CA PRO A 52 22.65 27.67 23.88
C PRO A 52 24.15 27.75 24.22
N ASN A 53 24.56 27.17 25.34
CA ASN A 53 25.95 27.04 25.72
C ASN A 53 26.56 25.81 25.02
N PRO A 54 27.56 25.94 24.14
CA PRO A 54 28.17 24.81 23.45
C PRO A 54 28.89 23.83 24.39
N ASP A 55 29.32 24.29 25.56
CA ASP A 55 30.09 23.48 26.51
C ASP A 55 29.19 22.59 27.39
N ASP A 56 27.87 22.85 27.42
CA ASP A 56 26.92 22.04 28.17
C ASP A 56 26.20 21.03 27.25
N PRO A 57 26.41 19.70 27.45
CA PRO A 57 25.74 18.67 26.68
C PRO A 57 24.21 18.78 26.67
N ARG A 58 23.58 19.30 27.74
CA ARG A 58 22.12 19.48 27.80
C ARG A 58 21.65 20.55 26.83
N HIS A 59 22.37 21.67 26.77
CA HIS A 59 22.10 22.74 25.80
C HIS A 59 22.34 22.24 24.37
N VAL A 60 23.40 21.45 24.14
CA VAL A 60 23.68 20.85 22.83
C VAL A 60 22.56 19.90 22.40
N ILE A 61 22.16 18.96 23.27
CA ILE A 61 21.08 18.01 22.98
C ILE A 61 19.75 18.73 22.76
N GLY A 62 19.43 19.72 23.60
CA GLY A 62 18.22 20.52 23.49
C GLY A 62 18.14 21.29 22.17
N TYR A 63 19.19 22.03 21.82
CA TYR A 63 19.18 22.93 20.67
C TYR A 63 19.49 22.25 19.33
N TYR A 64 20.39 21.27 19.29
CA TYR A 64 20.83 20.62 18.05
C TYR A 64 20.15 19.28 17.77
N SER A 65 19.53 18.64 18.76
CA SER A 65 18.83 17.36 18.54
C SER A 65 17.32 17.46 18.80
N PHE A 66 16.89 18.05 19.92
CA PHE A 66 15.47 18.09 20.30
C PHE A 66 14.67 19.09 19.45
N LEU A 67 15.08 20.36 19.39
CA LEU A 67 14.37 21.39 18.65
C LEU A 67 14.30 21.14 17.13
N PRO A 68 15.40 20.73 16.44
CA PRO A 68 15.34 20.48 15.01
C PRO A 68 14.44 19.28 14.69
N ARG A 69 14.45 18.24 15.53
CA ARG A 69 13.55 17.08 15.39
C ARG A 69 12.08 17.49 15.49
N LEU A 70 11.71 18.36 16.43
CA LEU A 70 10.36 18.92 16.50
C LEU A 70 9.99 19.75 15.27
N ALA A 71 10.89 20.64 14.85
CA ALA A 71 10.67 21.51 13.70
C ALA A 71 10.49 20.71 12.40
N VAL A 72 11.35 19.70 12.18
CA VAL A 72 11.24 18.76 11.05
C VAL A 72 9.94 17.97 11.15
N GLY A 73 9.57 17.45 12.32
CA GLY A 73 8.30 16.74 12.53
C GLY A 73 7.07 17.58 12.18
N LEU A 74 7.04 18.86 12.60
CA LEU A 74 5.96 19.79 12.26
C LEU A 74 5.91 20.07 10.74
N LEU A 75 7.06 20.41 10.15
CA LEU A 75 7.17 20.75 8.74
C LEU A 75 6.77 19.59 7.84
N VAL A 76 7.33 18.41 8.10
CA VAL A 76 7.12 17.19 7.30
C VAL A 76 5.73 16.63 7.50
N GLY A 77 5.26 16.56 8.75
CA GLY A 77 3.90 16.12 9.04
C GLY A 77 2.87 17.01 8.35
N GLY A 78 3.08 18.32 8.39
CA GLY A 78 2.24 19.29 7.69
C GLY A 78 2.28 19.15 6.17
N ALA A 79 3.47 18.98 5.59
CA ALA A 79 3.65 18.82 4.16
C ALA A 79 3.01 17.50 3.64
N LEU A 80 3.19 16.38 4.35
CA LEU A 80 2.55 15.11 4.02
C LEU A 80 1.02 15.18 4.17
N GLY A 81 0.52 15.84 5.22
CA GLY A 81 -0.91 16.07 5.41
C GLY A 81 -1.54 16.92 4.29
N LEU A 82 -0.85 17.98 3.87
CA LEU A 82 -1.25 18.82 2.73
C LEU A 82 -1.25 18.01 1.43
N GLY A 83 -0.16 17.28 1.15
CA GLY A 83 -0.04 16.44 -0.04
C GLY A 83 -1.11 15.37 -0.12
N GLY A 84 -1.43 14.74 1.03
CA GLY A 84 -2.54 13.81 1.18
C GLY A 84 -3.89 14.40 0.83
N ALA A 85 -4.20 15.60 1.32
CA ALA A 85 -5.47 16.28 1.04
C ALA A 85 -5.66 16.56 -0.46
N VAL A 86 -4.60 17.02 -1.12
CA VAL A 86 -4.57 17.25 -2.56
C VAL A 86 -4.73 15.92 -3.31
N PHE A 87 -3.96 14.88 -2.99
CA PHE A 87 -4.05 13.57 -3.64
C PHE A 87 -5.46 12.99 -3.59
N GLN A 88 -6.09 12.99 -2.41
CA GLN A 88 -7.44 12.46 -2.22
C GLN A 88 -8.49 13.25 -3.00
N THR A 89 -8.30 14.56 -3.14
CA THR A 89 -9.23 15.44 -3.86
C THR A 89 -9.06 15.29 -5.37
N VAL A 90 -7.82 15.33 -5.87
CA VAL A 90 -7.48 15.24 -7.30
C VAL A 90 -7.86 13.87 -7.88
N LEU A 91 -7.65 12.81 -7.11
CA LEU A 91 -7.95 11.43 -7.52
C LEU A 91 -9.36 10.98 -7.14
N ARG A 92 -10.10 11.81 -6.40
CA ARG A 92 -11.43 11.50 -5.85
C ARG A 92 -11.46 10.15 -5.14
N ASN A 93 -10.40 9.85 -4.40
CA ASN A 93 -10.22 8.57 -3.73
C ASN A 93 -9.71 8.81 -2.30
N PRO A 94 -10.47 8.41 -1.26
CA PRO A 94 -10.07 8.63 0.13
C PRO A 94 -8.85 7.81 0.57
N LEU A 95 -8.46 6.81 -0.20
CA LEU A 95 -7.27 5.99 0.04
C LEU A 95 -6.02 6.55 -0.62
N ALA A 96 -6.15 7.61 -1.41
CA ALA A 96 -5.01 8.15 -2.11
C ALA A 96 -4.03 8.82 -1.14
N GLU A 97 -2.75 8.52 -1.30
CA GLU A 97 -1.65 9.18 -0.62
C GLU A 97 -0.50 9.46 -1.59
N PRO A 98 0.38 10.44 -1.29
CA PRO A 98 1.47 10.83 -2.19
C PRO A 98 2.43 9.71 -2.58
N GLY A 99 2.63 8.72 -1.70
CA GLY A 99 3.50 7.56 -1.96
C GLY A 99 3.04 6.67 -3.11
N LEU A 100 1.77 6.76 -3.52
CA LEU A 100 1.20 5.91 -4.59
C LEU A 100 1.77 6.18 -5.99
N LEU A 101 2.48 7.29 -6.23
CA LEU A 101 3.12 7.56 -7.53
C LEU A 101 4.48 6.89 -7.72
N GLY A 102 4.83 5.93 -6.86
CA GLY A 102 6.09 5.18 -6.96
C GLY A 102 7.33 6.00 -6.60
N VAL A 103 7.17 7.25 -6.15
CA VAL A 103 8.25 8.19 -5.78
C VAL A 103 9.17 7.58 -4.72
N ALA A 104 8.60 7.03 -3.65
CA ALA A 104 9.38 6.45 -2.56
C ALA A 104 10.09 5.15 -2.99
N SER A 105 9.42 4.31 -3.77
CA SER A 105 10.03 3.11 -4.35
C SER A 105 11.15 3.45 -5.35
N GLY A 106 11.00 4.54 -6.10
CA GLY A 106 12.03 5.08 -7.00
C GLY A 106 13.29 5.53 -6.25
N ALA A 107 13.12 6.25 -5.14
CA ALA A 107 14.22 6.63 -4.27
C ALA A 107 14.94 5.40 -3.69
N GLN A 108 14.18 4.41 -3.19
CA GLN A 108 14.73 3.16 -2.65
C GLN A 108 15.59 2.40 -3.67
N ILE A 109 15.10 2.20 -4.90
CA ILE A 109 15.87 1.47 -5.91
C ILE A 109 17.12 2.23 -6.33
N ALA A 110 17.07 3.57 -6.42
CA ALA A 110 18.22 4.37 -6.80
C ALA A 110 19.32 4.27 -5.74
N LEU A 111 18.97 4.43 -4.47
CA LEU A 111 19.90 4.26 -3.36
C LEU A 111 20.51 2.85 -3.34
N ALA A 112 19.67 1.81 -3.50
CA ALA A 112 20.13 0.44 -3.49
C ALA A 112 21.05 0.12 -4.66
N PHE A 113 20.68 0.56 -5.86
CA PHE A 113 21.46 0.37 -7.07
C PHE A 113 22.81 1.09 -6.96
N THR A 114 22.82 2.34 -6.51
CA THR A 114 24.07 3.08 -6.34
C THR A 114 24.96 2.45 -5.26
N LEU A 115 24.39 1.94 -4.16
CA LEU A 115 25.19 1.30 -3.12
C LEU A 115 25.88 0.02 -3.60
N VAL A 116 25.20 -0.76 -4.44
CA VAL A 116 25.73 -2.03 -4.98
C VAL A 116 26.72 -1.79 -6.12
N PHE A 117 26.40 -0.90 -7.07
CA PHE A 117 27.14 -0.79 -8.34
C PHE A 117 28.06 0.43 -8.43
N ALA A 118 27.82 1.48 -7.64
CA ALA A 118 28.59 2.72 -7.70
C ALA A 118 28.73 3.38 -6.32
N PRO A 119 29.33 2.68 -5.33
CA PRO A 119 29.40 3.16 -3.94
C PRO A 119 30.13 4.52 -3.81
N GLY A 120 31.04 4.85 -4.73
CA GLY A 120 31.72 6.16 -4.73
C GLY A 120 30.78 7.36 -4.87
N LEU A 121 29.62 7.20 -5.52
CA LEU A 121 28.62 8.26 -5.64
C LEU A 121 27.90 8.55 -4.32
N TRP A 122 27.91 7.63 -3.36
CA TRP A 122 27.32 7.89 -2.03
C TRP A 122 28.05 9.01 -1.28
N ILE A 123 29.33 9.21 -1.58
CA ILE A 123 30.14 10.30 -1.00
C ILE A 123 29.60 11.67 -1.44
N ALA A 124 29.04 11.77 -2.65
CA ALA A 124 28.46 13.00 -3.18
C ALA A 124 27.09 13.37 -2.57
N GLY A 125 26.50 12.47 -1.77
CA GLY A 125 25.24 12.69 -1.06
C GLY A 125 24.12 11.74 -1.51
N ASN A 126 23.57 11.01 -0.55
CA ASN A 126 22.42 10.11 -0.72
C ASN A 126 21.12 10.83 -1.11
N GLU A 127 20.93 12.09 -0.69
CA GLU A 127 19.71 12.84 -0.97
C GLU A 127 19.47 13.08 -2.47
N ALA A 128 20.52 13.46 -3.20
CA ALA A 128 20.43 13.72 -4.64
C ALA A 128 20.09 12.44 -5.41
N ILE A 129 20.72 11.31 -5.04
CA ILE A 129 20.45 9.99 -5.61
C ILE A 129 18.98 9.61 -5.39
N ALA A 130 18.49 9.76 -4.16
CA ALA A 130 17.11 9.49 -3.81
C ALA A 130 16.15 10.38 -4.61
N LEU A 131 16.44 11.68 -4.76
CA LEU A 131 15.62 12.63 -5.50
C LEU A 131 15.59 12.31 -7.00
N ILE A 132 16.71 11.92 -7.60
CA ILE A 132 16.78 11.47 -8.99
C ILE A 132 15.93 10.21 -9.19
N GLY A 133 16.08 9.21 -8.34
CA GLY A 133 15.27 7.99 -8.38
C GLY A 133 13.77 8.26 -8.27
N ALA A 134 13.40 9.11 -7.31
CA ALA A 134 12.03 9.58 -7.11
C ALA A 134 11.48 10.32 -8.34
N GLY A 135 12.28 11.23 -8.93
CA GLY A 135 11.91 12.00 -10.11
C GLY A 135 11.73 11.13 -11.36
N LEU A 136 12.58 10.11 -11.55
CA LEU A 136 12.45 9.15 -12.65
C LEU A 136 11.18 8.29 -12.51
N ALA A 137 10.90 7.78 -11.31
CA ALA A 137 9.68 7.00 -11.05
C ALA A 137 8.41 7.84 -11.25
N LEU A 138 8.41 9.10 -10.77
CA LEU A 138 7.32 10.04 -10.99
C LEU A 138 7.12 10.32 -12.48
N SER A 139 8.20 10.61 -13.21
CA SER A 139 8.16 10.91 -14.64
C SER A 139 7.60 9.75 -15.44
N LEU A 140 8.02 8.52 -15.12
CA LEU A 140 7.49 7.31 -15.74
C LEU A 140 5.99 7.16 -15.45
N SER A 141 5.58 7.33 -14.18
CA SER A 141 4.17 7.24 -13.77
C SER A 141 3.29 8.26 -14.49
N LEU A 142 3.74 9.51 -14.58
CA LEU A 142 3.02 10.59 -15.28
C LEU A 142 3.03 10.40 -16.80
N PHE A 143 4.12 9.88 -17.38
CA PHE A 143 4.18 9.54 -18.80
C PHE A 143 3.15 8.47 -19.16
N ILE A 144 3.04 7.40 -18.36
CA ILE A 144 2.02 6.36 -18.54
C ILE A 144 0.62 6.96 -18.35
N ALA A 145 0.43 7.79 -17.32
CA ALA A 145 -0.85 8.44 -17.05
C ALA A 145 -1.29 9.43 -18.14
N SER A 146 -0.33 10.03 -18.86
CA SER A 146 -0.62 10.96 -19.96
C SER A 146 -1.35 10.29 -21.13
N ARG A 147 -1.01 9.02 -21.42
CA ARG A 147 -1.74 8.17 -22.37
C ARG A 147 -3.21 8.05 -21.95
N GLY A 148 -3.43 7.93 -20.63
CA GLY A 148 -4.70 7.96 -19.88
C GLY A 148 -5.50 9.25 -19.92
N ARG A 149 -5.04 10.29 -20.61
CA ARG A 149 -5.55 11.68 -20.45
C ARG A 149 -5.58 12.14 -18.99
N PHE A 150 -4.70 11.59 -18.15
CA PHE A 150 -4.67 11.81 -16.70
C PHE A 150 -6.02 11.51 -16.00
N SER A 151 -6.73 10.46 -16.43
CA SER A 151 -7.87 9.95 -15.66
C SER A 151 -7.39 9.50 -14.27
N SER A 152 -8.22 9.69 -13.24
CA SER A 152 -7.82 9.39 -11.86
C SER A 152 -7.46 7.91 -11.65
N THR A 153 -8.16 6.99 -12.33
CA THR A 153 -7.86 5.55 -12.27
C THR A 153 -6.57 5.21 -12.98
N THR A 154 -6.29 5.77 -14.16
CA THR A 154 -5.04 5.51 -14.88
C THR A 154 -3.84 6.04 -14.11
N VAL A 155 -3.92 7.25 -13.53
CA VAL A 155 -2.83 7.83 -12.72
C VAL A 155 -2.48 6.92 -11.55
N VAL A 156 -3.50 6.49 -10.81
CA VAL A 156 -3.34 5.62 -9.64
C VAL A 156 -2.73 4.27 -10.02
N LEU A 157 -3.27 3.62 -11.06
CA LEU A 157 -2.78 2.33 -11.51
C LEU A 157 -1.35 2.45 -12.05
N ALA A 158 -1.04 3.48 -12.83
CA ALA A 158 0.31 3.74 -13.32
C ALA A 158 1.32 3.91 -12.19
N GLY A 159 1.02 4.79 -11.23
CA GLY A 159 1.88 5.04 -10.08
C GLY A 159 2.12 3.81 -9.23
N LEU A 160 1.04 3.09 -8.88
CA LEU A 160 1.12 1.89 -8.07
C LEU A 160 1.91 0.79 -8.81
N MET A 161 1.78 0.69 -10.14
CA MET A 161 2.58 -0.24 -10.94
C MET A 161 4.06 0.09 -10.97
N VAL A 162 4.42 1.35 -11.19
CA VAL A 162 5.81 1.77 -11.13
C VAL A 162 6.38 1.50 -9.73
N GLY A 163 5.62 1.81 -8.68
CA GLY A 163 5.99 1.51 -7.30
C GLY A 163 6.24 0.02 -7.04
N LEU A 164 5.30 -0.86 -7.40
CA LEU A 164 5.45 -2.31 -7.24
C LEU A 164 6.63 -2.87 -8.06
N TYR A 165 6.85 -2.35 -9.28
CA TYR A 165 7.95 -2.76 -10.13
C TYR A 165 9.30 -2.36 -9.53
N CYS A 166 9.43 -1.11 -9.07
CA CYS A 166 10.60 -0.66 -8.33
C CYS A 166 10.83 -1.51 -7.07
N ASN A 167 9.79 -1.77 -6.28
CA ASN A 167 9.93 -2.56 -5.06
C ASN A 167 10.33 -4.02 -5.34
N ALA A 168 9.90 -4.61 -6.45
CA ALA A 168 10.32 -5.94 -6.86
C ALA A 168 11.82 -5.98 -7.22
N ILE A 169 12.32 -4.97 -7.94
CA ILE A 169 13.76 -4.82 -8.23
C ILE A 169 14.54 -4.61 -6.92
N PHE A 170 14.08 -3.71 -6.05
CA PHE A 170 14.69 -3.47 -4.75
C PHE A 170 14.81 -4.76 -3.94
N SER A 171 13.73 -5.53 -3.85
CA SER A 171 13.69 -6.79 -3.11
C SER A 171 14.67 -7.83 -3.68
N LEU A 172 14.85 -7.87 -5.00
CA LEU A 172 15.87 -8.72 -5.62
C LEU A 172 17.28 -8.27 -5.26
N LEU A 173 17.57 -6.97 -5.29
CA LEU A 173 18.88 -6.45 -4.88
C LEU A 173 19.20 -6.83 -3.43
N VAL A 174 18.24 -6.66 -2.52
CA VAL A 174 18.36 -7.04 -1.10
C VAL A 174 18.59 -8.55 -0.95
N LEU A 175 17.90 -9.39 -1.72
CA LEU A 175 18.05 -10.84 -1.64
C LEU A 175 19.44 -11.31 -2.04
N PHE A 176 20.07 -10.67 -3.04
CA PHE A 176 21.41 -11.03 -3.51
C PHE A 176 22.55 -10.31 -2.78
N ASN A 177 22.29 -9.14 -2.18
CA ASN A 177 23.31 -8.28 -1.57
C ASN A 177 22.90 -7.85 -0.15
N HIS A 178 22.38 -8.79 0.65
CA HIS A 178 21.81 -8.51 1.97
C HIS A 178 22.76 -7.70 2.87
N ASP A 179 24.03 -8.11 2.94
CA ASP A 179 25.04 -7.51 3.81
C ASP A 179 25.30 -6.03 3.47
N TYR A 180 25.27 -5.68 2.17
CA TYR A 180 25.47 -4.30 1.72
C TYR A 180 24.23 -3.43 1.96
N LEU A 181 23.03 -4.02 1.87
CA LEU A 181 21.77 -3.27 1.86
C LEU A 181 21.07 -3.22 3.22
N ILE A 182 21.62 -3.82 4.27
CA ILE A 182 21.01 -3.85 5.61
C ILE A 182 20.80 -2.43 6.19
N ASN A 183 21.75 -1.52 5.97
CA ASN A 183 21.62 -0.11 6.38
C ASN A 183 20.56 0.65 5.58
N LEU A 184 20.24 0.18 4.37
CA LEU A 184 19.16 0.75 3.58
C LEU A 184 17.80 0.28 4.10
N LEU A 185 17.72 -0.91 4.71
CA LEU A 185 16.51 -1.37 5.41
C LEU A 185 16.20 -0.48 6.63
N THR A 186 17.20 -0.03 7.37
CA THR A 186 16.99 0.92 8.49
C THR A 186 16.61 2.31 7.97
N TRP A 187 17.18 2.78 6.85
CA TRP A 187 16.72 4.00 6.16
C TRP A 187 15.26 3.89 5.70
N GLN A 188 14.83 2.73 5.22
CA GLN A 188 13.45 2.47 4.80
C GLN A 188 12.44 2.66 5.94
N ALA A 189 12.87 2.41 7.19
CA ALA A 189 12.03 2.61 8.37
C ALA A 189 11.72 4.09 8.65
N GLY A 190 12.46 5.04 8.06
CA GLY A 190 12.22 6.47 8.20
C GLY A 190 12.51 7.04 9.60
N SER A 191 13.41 8.01 9.69
CA SER A 191 13.87 8.55 10.98
C SER A 191 13.70 10.07 11.06
N LEU A 192 13.21 10.54 12.21
CA LEU A 192 13.18 11.95 12.57
C LEU A 192 14.35 12.35 13.47
N GLN A 193 15.26 11.43 13.78
CA GLN A 193 16.45 11.75 14.57
C GLN A 193 17.33 12.76 13.83
N GLN A 194 17.62 13.88 14.47
CA GLN A 194 18.44 14.96 13.91
C GLN A 194 19.69 15.18 14.76
N GLY A 195 20.80 15.51 14.07
CA GLY A 195 22.05 15.96 14.68
C GLY A 195 22.29 17.48 14.54
N GLY A 196 21.36 18.23 13.94
CA GLY A 196 21.46 19.67 13.77
C GLY A 196 20.27 20.26 13.00
N TRP A 197 20.37 21.55 12.67
CA TRP A 197 19.36 22.29 11.92
C TRP A 197 19.43 22.10 10.40
N GLU A 198 20.47 21.43 9.90
CA GLU A 198 20.78 21.27 8.47
C GLU A 198 19.59 20.73 7.67
N VAL A 199 18.99 19.63 8.12
CA VAL A 199 17.83 19.01 7.45
C VAL A 199 16.62 19.95 7.48
N CYS A 200 16.38 20.65 8.59
CA CYS A 200 15.28 21.61 8.68
C CYS A 200 15.47 22.76 7.68
N LEU A 201 16.67 23.34 7.63
CA LEU A 201 17.04 24.42 6.72
C LEU A 201 17.10 23.96 5.26
N TYR A 202 17.35 22.68 5.01
CA TYR A 202 17.26 22.08 3.68
C TYR A 202 15.80 21.93 3.21
N LEU A 203 14.92 21.45 4.09
CA LEU A 203 13.53 21.17 3.77
C LEU A 203 12.68 22.44 3.63
N LEU A 204 12.89 23.44 4.49
CA LEU A 204 12.09 24.66 4.53
C LEU A 204 11.97 25.39 3.18
N PRO A 205 13.07 25.75 2.49
CA PRO A 205 13.00 26.45 1.20
C PRO A 205 12.46 25.59 0.06
N ARG A 206 12.39 24.26 0.22
CA ARG A 206 11.85 23.33 -0.79
C ARG A 206 10.37 23.04 -0.58
N LEU A 207 9.93 22.91 0.66
CA LEU A 207 8.55 22.56 1.00
C LEU A 207 7.63 23.78 1.04
N LEU A 208 8.10 24.94 1.53
CA LEU A 208 7.25 26.13 1.62
C LEU A 208 6.74 26.64 0.26
N PRO A 209 7.55 26.74 -0.81
CA PRO A 209 7.04 27.15 -2.12
C PRO A 209 6.01 26.19 -2.70
N LEU A 210 6.21 24.88 -2.49
CA LEU A 210 5.25 23.85 -2.93
C LEU A 210 3.93 23.95 -2.15
N ALA A 211 4.00 24.18 -0.84
CA ALA A 211 2.82 24.41 -0.02
C ALA A 211 2.09 25.70 -0.45
N ALA A 212 2.82 26.80 -0.67
CA ALA A 212 2.27 28.06 -1.14
C ALA A 212 1.57 27.90 -2.50
N LEU A 213 2.20 27.19 -3.44
CA LEU A 213 1.60 26.86 -4.74
C LEU A 213 0.27 26.11 -4.58
N ILE A 214 0.21 25.13 -3.69
CA ILE A 214 -1.03 24.38 -3.41
C ILE A 214 -2.13 25.29 -2.84
N PHE A 215 -1.79 26.20 -1.92
CA PHE A 215 -2.75 27.15 -1.36
C PHE A 215 -3.22 28.19 -2.39
N ILE A 216 -2.35 28.63 -3.30
CA ILE A 216 -2.74 29.48 -4.44
C ILE A 216 -3.72 28.73 -5.36
N LEU A 217 -3.46 27.45 -5.62
CA LEU A 217 -4.28 26.59 -6.47
C LEU A 217 -5.49 25.96 -5.75
N GLN A 218 -5.84 26.41 -4.54
CA GLN A 218 -6.97 25.86 -3.78
C GLN A 218 -8.31 25.97 -4.51
N ARG A 219 -8.53 27.03 -5.31
CA ARG A 219 -9.76 27.22 -6.09
C ARG A 219 -9.84 26.23 -7.26
N PRO A 220 -8.83 26.11 -8.14
CA PRO A 220 -8.79 25.03 -9.12
C PRO A 220 -8.97 23.63 -8.53
N LEU A 221 -8.35 23.37 -7.36
CA LEU A 221 -8.48 22.09 -6.67
C LEU A 221 -9.94 21.81 -6.24
N SER A 222 -10.63 22.80 -5.67
CA SER A 222 -12.03 22.62 -5.28
C SER A 222 -12.93 22.40 -6.50
N LEU A 223 -12.64 23.06 -7.62
CA LEU A 223 -13.36 22.85 -8.89
C LEU A 223 -13.14 21.45 -9.48
N LEU A 224 -11.94 20.88 -9.36
CA LEU A 224 -11.67 19.49 -9.76
C LEU A 224 -12.51 18.47 -8.97
N SER A 225 -12.94 18.82 -7.76
CA SER A 225 -13.76 17.93 -6.94
C SER A 225 -15.19 17.77 -7.46
N LEU A 226 -15.70 18.74 -8.23
CA LEU A 226 -17.05 18.74 -8.78
C LEU A 226 -17.23 17.79 -9.98
N GLY A 227 -16.15 17.48 -10.69
CA GLY A 227 -16.19 16.66 -11.90
C GLY A 227 -15.43 17.29 -13.07
N ASP A 228 -14.97 16.47 -14.01
CA ASP A 228 -14.15 16.92 -15.14
C ASP A 228 -14.91 17.87 -16.07
N ASN A 229 -16.17 17.53 -16.34
CA ASN A 229 -17.04 18.33 -17.20
C ASN A 229 -17.37 19.69 -16.57
N GLN A 230 -17.65 19.71 -15.27
CA GLN A 230 -17.94 20.94 -14.53
C GLN A 230 -16.70 21.84 -14.44
N ALA A 231 -15.53 21.27 -14.11
CA ALA A 231 -14.27 21.99 -14.08
C ALA A 231 -13.90 22.58 -15.45
N LYS A 232 -14.10 21.81 -16.53
CA LYS A 232 -13.86 22.27 -17.91
C LYS A 232 -14.81 23.39 -18.32
N GLY A 233 -16.09 23.31 -17.92
CA GLY A 233 -17.08 24.37 -18.15
C GLY A 233 -16.76 25.69 -17.43
N LEU A 234 -16.02 25.62 -16.33
CA LEU A 234 -15.55 26.77 -15.56
C LEU A 234 -14.17 27.31 -16.03
N GLY A 235 -13.67 26.83 -17.18
CA GLY A 235 -12.46 27.36 -17.82
C GLY A 235 -11.14 26.75 -17.35
N ILE A 236 -11.15 25.70 -16.53
CA ILE A 236 -9.93 25.02 -16.06
C ILE A 236 -9.71 23.74 -16.86
N SER A 237 -8.48 23.50 -17.30
CA SER A 237 -8.09 22.23 -17.93
C SER A 237 -7.82 21.16 -16.85
N PRO A 238 -8.66 20.11 -16.73
CA PRO A 238 -8.50 19.14 -15.65
C PRO A 238 -7.16 18.40 -15.71
N ALA A 239 -6.72 18.02 -16.91
CA ALA A 239 -5.46 17.31 -17.11
C ALA A 239 -4.23 18.12 -16.64
N MET A 240 -4.14 19.41 -17.00
CA MET A 240 -3.02 20.26 -16.58
C MET A 240 -3.05 20.49 -15.07
N MET A 241 -4.23 20.77 -14.51
CA MET A 241 -4.35 21.00 -13.07
C MET A 241 -4.02 19.74 -12.27
N ARG A 242 -4.43 18.55 -12.74
CA ARG A 242 -3.99 17.26 -12.17
C ARG A 242 -2.48 17.12 -12.25
N LEU A 243 -1.88 17.37 -13.40
CA LEU A 243 -0.43 17.26 -13.59
C LEU A 243 0.31 18.14 -12.59
N VAL A 244 -0.03 19.43 -12.51
CA VAL A 244 0.64 20.39 -11.62
C VAL A 244 0.46 20.00 -10.15
N LEU A 245 -0.76 19.69 -9.72
CA LEU A 245 -1.05 19.34 -8.33
C LEU A 245 -0.40 18.01 -7.92
N LEU A 246 -0.45 16.99 -8.79
CA LEU A 246 0.19 15.69 -8.54
C LEU A 246 1.71 15.82 -8.56
N ALA A 247 2.29 16.61 -9.47
CA ALA A 247 3.72 16.86 -9.50
C ALA A 247 4.20 17.62 -8.25
N ALA A 248 3.48 18.66 -7.82
CA ALA A 248 3.83 19.42 -6.61
C ALA A 248 3.79 18.55 -5.35
N THR A 249 2.77 17.70 -5.23
CA THR A 249 2.62 16.80 -4.07
C THR A 249 3.57 15.60 -4.10
N ALA A 250 3.86 15.08 -5.29
CA ALA A 250 4.92 14.10 -5.47
C ALA A 250 6.31 14.68 -5.15
N ALA A 251 6.56 15.94 -5.50
CA ALA A 251 7.79 16.64 -5.15
C ALA A 251 7.92 16.83 -3.63
N ILE A 252 6.84 17.17 -2.92
CA ILE A 252 6.81 17.17 -1.44
C ILE A 252 7.22 15.80 -0.91
N ALA A 253 6.61 14.72 -1.41
CA ALA A 253 6.92 13.37 -0.97
C ALA A 253 8.37 12.97 -1.29
N ALA A 254 8.90 13.36 -2.46
CA ALA A 254 10.26 13.07 -2.89
C ALA A 254 11.29 13.75 -1.99
N VAL A 255 11.11 15.05 -1.71
CA VAL A 255 11.99 15.84 -0.85
C VAL A 255 11.96 15.34 0.60
N VAL A 256 10.79 14.97 1.11
CA VAL A 256 10.67 14.36 2.45
C VAL A 256 11.38 13.00 2.47
N THR A 257 11.13 12.16 1.46
CA THR A 257 11.66 10.79 1.43
C THR A 257 13.18 10.79 1.28
N SER A 258 13.75 11.70 0.48
CA SER A 258 15.19 11.76 0.25
C SER A 258 16.01 12.02 1.52
N SER A 259 15.49 12.85 2.44
CA SER A 259 16.21 13.25 3.65
C SER A 259 15.84 12.40 4.87
N LEU A 260 14.61 11.91 4.97
CA LEU A 260 14.10 11.27 6.19
C LEU A 260 13.76 9.78 6.03
N GLY A 261 13.86 9.23 4.82
CA GLY A 261 13.35 7.89 4.52
C GLY A 261 11.82 7.87 4.43
N LEU A 262 11.21 6.68 4.53
CA LEU A 262 9.77 6.55 4.31
C LEU A 262 8.97 6.86 5.57
N ILE A 263 8.14 7.90 5.47
CA ILE A 263 7.14 8.25 6.48
C ILE A 263 5.75 7.97 5.89
N GLY A 264 5.21 6.80 6.21
CA GLY A 264 3.93 6.33 5.67
C GLY A 264 2.71 6.84 6.44
N MET A 265 1.54 6.77 5.81
CA MET A 265 0.20 6.91 6.42
C MET A 265 -0.18 8.28 7.02
N ILE A 266 0.75 9.20 7.25
CA ILE A 266 0.40 10.57 7.68
C ILE A 266 -0.44 11.27 6.61
N GLY A 267 -0.03 11.16 5.34
CA GLY A 267 -0.76 11.70 4.19
C GLY A 267 -2.10 10.99 3.91
N LEU A 268 -2.32 9.80 4.47
CA LEU A 268 -3.61 9.13 4.43
C LEU A 268 -4.51 9.57 5.60
N ALA A 269 -3.97 9.57 6.83
CA ALA A 269 -4.73 9.78 8.07
C ALA A 269 -5.15 11.24 8.27
N ALA A 270 -4.22 12.18 8.10
CA ALA A 270 -4.46 13.60 8.35
C ALA A 270 -5.65 14.18 7.56
N PRO A 271 -5.73 14.02 6.22
CA PRO A 271 -6.88 14.53 5.46
C PRO A 271 -8.19 13.79 5.73
N ASN A 272 -8.14 12.53 6.17
CA ASN A 272 -9.34 11.79 6.58
C ASN A 272 -9.86 12.31 7.93
N LEU A 273 -8.98 12.65 8.87
CA LEU A 273 -9.34 13.33 10.12
C LEU A 273 -9.86 14.75 9.87
N ALA A 274 -9.21 15.50 8.96
CA ALA A 274 -9.58 16.87 8.61
C ALA A 274 -11.04 17.00 8.13
N ARG A 275 -11.59 15.96 7.47
CA ARG A 275 -13.01 15.92 7.07
C ARG A 275 -13.98 16.08 8.24
N GLY A 276 -13.58 15.66 9.44
CA GLY A 276 -14.38 15.82 10.65
C GLY A 276 -14.55 17.28 11.09
N PHE A 277 -13.61 18.15 10.72
CA PHE A 277 -13.56 19.58 11.07
C PHE A 277 -13.96 20.49 9.91
N ALA A 278 -13.55 20.12 8.69
CA ALA A 278 -13.90 20.79 7.45
C ALA A 278 -14.47 19.76 6.45
N PRO A 279 -15.80 19.54 6.43
CA PRO A 279 -16.44 18.58 5.53
C PRO A 279 -16.35 18.95 4.06
N GLY A 280 -16.25 20.25 3.76
CA GLY A 280 -16.10 20.78 2.40
C GLY A 280 -14.75 20.46 1.77
N GLN A 281 -14.63 20.68 0.45
CA GLN A 281 -13.39 20.49 -0.32
C GLN A 281 -12.65 21.82 -0.58
N ASP A 282 -12.75 22.73 0.39
CA ASP A 282 -12.20 24.09 0.29
C ASP A 282 -10.81 24.19 0.96
N GLY A 283 -10.20 25.38 0.89
CA GLY A 283 -8.94 25.69 1.54
C GLY A 283 -8.87 25.36 3.04
N ARG A 284 -10.02 25.38 3.74
CA ARG A 284 -10.11 24.95 5.15
C ARG A 284 -9.70 23.49 5.34
N ARG A 285 -10.07 22.59 4.41
CA ARG A 285 -9.69 21.19 4.47
C ARG A 285 -8.19 21.01 4.25
N LEU A 286 -7.58 21.82 3.37
CA LEU A 286 -6.12 21.85 3.20
C LEU A 286 -5.44 22.25 4.51
N LEU A 287 -5.85 23.37 5.10
CA LEU A 287 -5.29 23.87 6.36
C LEU A 287 -5.41 22.85 7.50
N TRP A 288 -6.59 22.27 7.70
CA TRP A 288 -6.78 21.25 8.74
C TRP A 288 -5.97 19.99 8.48
N SER A 289 -5.78 19.59 7.22
CA SER A 289 -4.95 18.44 6.88
C SER A 289 -3.48 18.71 7.17
N THR A 290 -2.99 19.93 6.91
CA THR A 290 -1.64 20.37 7.30
C THR A 290 -1.46 20.35 8.82
N LEU A 291 -2.36 20.98 9.57
CA LEU A 291 -2.24 21.06 11.03
C LEU A 291 -2.34 19.68 11.71
N LEU A 292 -3.28 18.84 11.29
CA LEU A 292 -3.43 17.50 11.83
C LEU A 292 -2.28 16.57 11.42
N GLY A 293 -1.72 16.75 10.22
CA GLY A 293 -0.52 16.01 9.81
C GLY A 293 0.69 16.33 10.68
N ALA A 294 0.91 17.62 10.97
CA ALA A 294 1.97 18.07 11.88
C ALA A 294 1.74 17.53 13.31
N LEU A 295 0.52 17.65 13.84
CA LEU A 295 0.16 17.16 15.16
C LEU A 295 0.35 15.63 15.28
N LEU A 296 -0.07 14.87 14.27
CA LEU A 296 0.06 13.41 14.26
C LEU A 296 1.53 12.98 14.25
N LEU A 297 2.35 13.50 13.33
CA LEU A 297 3.72 13.06 13.20
C LEU A 297 4.56 13.43 14.43
N VAL A 298 4.40 14.66 14.95
CA VAL A 298 5.06 15.07 16.20
C VAL A 298 4.53 14.27 17.39
N GLY A 299 3.23 14.05 17.49
CA GLY A 299 2.66 13.27 18.58
C GLY A 299 3.20 11.83 18.62
N ILE A 300 3.32 11.19 17.45
CA ILE A 300 3.93 9.86 17.32
C ILE A 300 5.40 9.90 17.71
N ASP A 301 6.16 10.86 17.18
CA ASP A 301 7.59 11.01 17.47
C ASP A 301 7.87 11.21 18.97
N GLN A 302 7.11 12.09 19.62
CA GLN A 302 7.29 12.39 21.05
C GLN A 302 6.83 11.24 21.93
N LEU A 303 5.76 10.53 21.56
CA LEU A 303 5.33 9.33 22.26
C LEU A 303 6.41 8.25 22.21
N LEU A 304 6.99 8.01 21.03
CA LEU A 304 8.09 7.06 20.85
C LEU A 304 9.31 7.44 21.69
N ARG A 305 9.63 8.74 21.77
CA ARG A 305 10.71 9.24 22.60
C ARG A 305 10.46 9.04 24.10
N ALA A 306 9.21 9.22 24.53
CA ALA A 306 8.81 8.98 25.92
C ALA A 306 8.93 7.51 26.34
N ILE A 307 8.68 6.57 25.41
CA ILE A 307 8.79 5.12 25.66
C ILE A 307 10.16 4.52 25.29
N ALA A 308 11.03 5.30 24.64
CA ALA A 308 12.36 4.86 24.22
C ALA A 308 13.22 4.25 25.35
N PRO A 309 13.16 4.70 26.62
CA PRO A 309 13.88 4.05 27.71
C PRO A 309 13.51 2.57 27.94
N PHE A 310 12.31 2.16 27.52
CA PHE A 310 11.80 0.80 27.71
C PHE A 310 11.97 -0.10 26.48
N VAL A 311 11.83 0.48 25.28
CA VAL A 311 11.74 -0.29 24.02
C VAL A 311 12.92 -0.01 23.07
N GLY A 312 13.81 0.92 23.43
CA GLY A 312 14.88 1.40 22.58
C GLY A 312 14.42 2.43 21.55
N ASN A 313 15.35 2.86 20.70
CA ASN A 313 15.09 3.88 19.69
C ASN A 313 14.33 3.29 18.50
N ILE A 314 13.03 3.60 18.44
CA ILE A 314 12.15 3.19 17.34
C ILE A 314 12.09 4.29 16.28
N PRO A 315 12.34 3.98 14.99
CA PRO A 315 12.15 4.94 13.90
C PRO A 315 10.70 5.41 13.80
N ALA A 316 10.49 6.72 13.82
CA ALA A 316 9.14 7.31 13.81
C ALA A 316 8.36 7.01 12.51
N GLY A 317 9.04 6.87 11.37
CA GLY A 317 8.41 6.56 10.08
C GLY A 317 7.74 5.18 10.08
N ALA A 318 8.42 4.16 10.58
CA ALA A 318 7.93 2.79 10.66
C ALA A 318 6.78 2.69 11.66
N ALA A 319 6.94 3.32 12.82
CA ALA A 319 5.91 3.37 13.85
C ALA A 319 4.70 4.23 13.44
N ALA A 320 4.80 5.12 12.45
CA ALA A 320 3.66 5.93 12.02
C ALA A 320 2.46 5.06 11.62
N GLY A 321 2.68 3.95 10.91
CA GLY A 321 1.64 3.00 10.53
C GLY A 321 0.99 2.27 11.71
N LEU A 322 1.76 2.02 12.78
CA LEU A 322 1.30 1.37 14.01
C LEU A 322 0.27 2.22 14.76
N PHE A 323 0.44 3.55 14.78
CA PHE A 323 -0.49 4.46 15.47
C PHE A 323 -1.60 4.98 14.56
N THR A 324 -1.28 5.33 13.31
CA THR A 324 -2.28 5.87 12.37
C THR A 324 -3.30 4.82 11.91
N GLY A 325 -2.89 3.54 11.84
CA GLY A 325 -3.76 2.43 11.47
C GLY A 325 -5.00 2.31 12.37
N PRO A 326 -4.83 2.15 13.70
CA PRO A 326 -5.94 2.17 14.65
C PRO A 326 -6.78 3.45 14.58
N ILE A 327 -6.16 4.63 14.38
CA ILE A 327 -6.88 5.90 14.24
C ILE A 327 -7.82 5.85 13.02
N LEU A 328 -7.36 5.32 11.89
CA LEU A 328 -8.17 5.14 10.67
C LEU A 328 -9.32 4.15 10.88
N VAL A 329 -9.08 3.04 11.57
CA VAL A 329 -10.10 2.05 11.93
C VAL A 329 -11.20 2.69 12.78
N VAL A 330 -10.81 3.46 13.81
CA VAL A 330 -11.76 4.18 14.68
C VAL A 330 -12.51 5.24 13.87
N LEU A 331 -11.84 6.01 13.02
CA LEU A 331 -12.46 7.03 12.19
C LEU A 331 -13.51 6.44 11.24
N ALA A 332 -13.18 5.34 10.56
CA ALA A 332 -14.12 4.63 9.70
C ALA A 332 -15.38 4.20 10.47
N SER A 333 -15.25 3.88 11.76
CA SER A 333 -16.37 3.41 12.59
C SER A 333 -17.30 4.54 13.01
N ARG A 334 -16.77 5.76 13.19
CA ARG A 334 -17.50 6.88 13.79
C ARG A 334 -17.96 7.94 12.80
N VAL A 335 -17.30 8.08 11.66
CA VAL A 335 -17.58 9.16 10.69
C VAL A 335 -18.32 8.61 9.48
N ARG A 336 -19.50 9.19 9.16
CA ARG A 336 -20.13 9.00 7.84
C ARG A 336 -19.29 9.75 6.81
N LEU A 337 -18.56 9.01 5.99
CA LEU A 337 -17.94 9.57 4.80
C LEU A 337 -19.05 9.75 3.76
N PRO A 338 -19.27 10.97 3.25
CA PRO A 338 -20.14 11.17 2.10
C PRO A 338 -19.57 10.34 0.96
N SER A 339 -20.35 9.39 0.46
CA SER A 339 -20.01 8.69 -0.77
C SER A 339 -20.00 9.74 -1.87
N VAL A 340 -18.81 10.16 -2.31
CA VAL A 340 -18.70 10.92 -3.55
C VAL A 340 -19.35 10.02 -4.59
N PRO A 341 -20.39 10.48 -5.32
CA PRO A 341 -20.93 9.70 -6.42
C PRO A 341 -19.76 9.40 -7.34
N SER A 342 -19.25 8.18 -7.28
CA SER A 342 -18.48 7.65 -8.37
C SER A 342 -19.51 7.44 -9.46
N THR A 343 -19.85 8.52 -10.18
CA THR A 343 -19.81 8.43 -11.62
C THR A 343 -18.41 7.94 -11.92
N GLN A 344 -18.21 6.62 -11.83
CA GLN A 344 -17.21 5.96 -12.63
C GLN A 344 -17.45 6.58 -13.99
N GLU A 345 -16.45 7.28 -14.52
CA GLU A 345 -16.37 7.38 -15.96
C GLU A 345 -16.56 5.94 -16.43
N VAL A 346 -17.69 5.70 -17.09
CA VAL A 346 -17.92 4.46 -17.80
C VAL A 346 -16.78 4.45 -18.80
N THR A 347 -15.65 3.85 -18.44
CA THR A 347 -14.53 3.63 -19.35
C THR A 347 -14.96 2.50 -20.28
N SER A 348 -16.01 2.75 -21.04
CA SER A 348 -16.49 1.91 -22.13
C SER A 348 -15.78 2.28 -23.43
N THR A 349 -14.46 2.45 -23.40
CA THR A 349 -13.67 2.67 -24.62
C THR A 349 -12.95 1.41 -25.10
N GLY A 350 -12.84 0.36 -24.26
CA GLY A 350 -12.31 -0.93 -24.72
C GLY A 350 -13.35 -1.73 -25.53
N LYS A 351 -13.03 -2.16 -26.75
CA LYS A 351 -13.92 -3.00 -27.58
C LYS A 351 -14.35 -4.27 -26.80
N ARG A 352 -15.64 -4.58 -26.78
CA ARG A 352 -16.14 -5.85 -26.22
C ARG A 352 -15.55 -7.00 -27.04
N LEU A 353 -14.98 -7.99 -26.37
CA LEU A 353 -14.48 -9.17 -27.05
C LEU A 353 -15.67 -9.95 -27.67
N GLN A 354 -15.64 -10.15 -28.98
CA GLN A 354 -16.74 -10.83 -29.70
C GLN A 354 -16.78 -12.34 -29.41
N LYS A 355 -15.60 -12.98 -29.23
CA LYS A 355 -15.47 -14.43 -29.04
C LYS A 355 -14.71 -14.76 -27.75
N PRO A 356 -15.28 -14.48 -26.56
CA PRO A 356 -14.59 -14.64 -25.28
C PRO A 356 -14.18 -16.09 -25.00
N LEU A 357 -14.98 -17.07 -25.44
CA LEU A 357 -14.67 -18.49 -25.23
C LEU A 357 -13.41 -18.95 -25.95
N ARG A 358 -13.11 -18.39 -27.15
CA ARG A 358 -11.87 -18.74 -27.89
C ARG A 358 -10.63 -18.27 -27.15
N LEU A 359 -10.69 -17.06 -26.57
CA LEU A 359 -9.57 -16.54 -25.79
C LEU A 359 -9.41 -17.30 -24.46
N LEU A 360 -10.52 -17.69 -23.81
CA LEU A 360 -10.46 -18.58 -22.64
C LEU A 360 -9.82 -19.92 -22.98
N LEU A 361 -10.22 -20.55 -24.09
CA LEU A 361 -9.60 -21.79 -24.55
C LEU A 361 -8.11 -21.59 -24.82
N ALA A 362 -7.72 -20.50 -25.47
CA ALA A 362 -6.32 -20.16 -25.71
C ALA A 362 -5.54 -19.98 -24.39
N LEU A 363 -6.14 -19.34 -23.38
CA LEU A 363 -5.53 -19.20 -22.04
C LEU A 363 -5.40 -20.56 -21.33
N SER A 364 -6.40 -21.43 -21.44
CA SER A 364 -6.34 -22.79 -20.90
C SER A 364 -5.24 -23.62 -21.58
N CYS A 365 -5.13 -23.57 -22.92
CA CYS A 365 -4.06 -24.22 -23.66
C CYS A 365 -2.69 -23.64 -23.29
N ALA A 366 -2.57 -22.33 -23.14
CA ALA A 366 -1.33 -21.67 -22.72
C ALA A 366 -0.93 -22.08 -21.30
N LEU A 367 -1.88 -22.21 -20.37
CA LEU A 367 -1.62 -22.71 -19.02
C LEU A 367 -1.14 -24.16 -19.03
N ALA A 368 -1.84 -25.04 -19.75
CA ALA A 368 -1.45 -26.44 -19.87
C ALA A 368 -0.04 -26.59 -20.49
N PHE A 369 0.24 -25.83 -21.55
CA PHE A 369 1.56 -25.78 -22.18
C PHE A 369 2.63 -25.25 -21.21
N CYS A 370 2.34 -24.18 -20.47
CA CYS A 370 3.25 -23.62 -19.48
C CYS A 370 3.55 -24.61 -18.35
N MET A 371 2.55 -25.33 -17.85
CA MET A 371 2.73 -26.39 -16.84
C MET A 371 3.61 -27.52 -17.39
N PHE A 372 3.34 -27.97 -18.63
CA PHE A 372 4.13 -29.01 -19.29
C PHE A 372 5.61 -28.62 -19.44
N ILE A 373 5.87 -27.41 -19.95
CA ILE A 373 7.23 -26.83 -20.04
C ILE A 373 7.86 -26.71 -18.65
N SER A 374 7.07 -26.33 -17.64
CA SER A 374 7.56 -26.12 -16.28
C SER A 374 8.04 -27.40 -15.59
N VAL A 375 7.47 -28.55 -15.98
CA VAL A 375 7.93 -29.89 -15.56
C VAL A 375 9.19 -30.29 -16.32
N LEU A 376 9.18 -30.20 -17.65
CA LEU A 376 10.17 -30.83 -18.51
C LEU A 376 11.43 -30.01 -18.77
N VAL A 377 11.30 -28.69 -18.90
CA VAL A 377 12.40 -27.80 -19.28
C VAL A 377 13.03 -27.21 -18.05
N SER A 378 14.32 -27.50 -17.85
CA SER A 378 15.07 -26.91 -16.75
C SER A 378 16.53 -26.70 -17.06
N LYS A 379 17.13 -25.77 -16.34
CA LYS A 379 18.57 -25.59 -16.26
C LYS A 379 19.15 -26.57 -15.22
N THR A 380 20.10 -27.38 -15.65
CA THR A 380 20.92 -28.30 -14.85
C THR A 380 22.37 -27.78 -14.84
N PRO A 381 23.28 -28.39 -14.05
CA PRO A 381 24.70 -28.02 -14.09
C PRO A 381 25.33 -28.17 -15.49
N GLU A 382 24.82 -29.10 -16.31
CA GLU A 382 25.29 -29.39 -17.67
C GLU A 382 24.68 -28.47 -18.75
N GLY A 383 23.74 -27.60 -18.37
CA GLY A 383 23.08 -26.67 -19.30
C GLY A 383 21.56 -26.81 -19.29
N TRP A 384 20.91 -26.55 -20.42
CA TRP A 384 19.46 -26.74 -20.55
C TRP A 384 19.14 -28.20 -20.85
N SER A 385 18.35 -28.84 -20.01
CA SER A 385 17.89 -30.22 -20.20
C SER A 385 16.42 -30.27 -20.59
N LEU A 386 16.10 -31.17 -21.52
CA LEU A 386 14.75 -31.60 -21.85
C LEU A 386 14.51 -32.94 -21.16
N GLY A 387 13.69 -32.92 -20.11
CA GLY A 387 13.43 -34.08 -19.28
C GLY A 387 13.82 -33.82 -17.82
N ALA A 388 13.05 -34.42 -16.92
CA ALA A 388 13.30 -34.40 -15.49
C ALA A 388 13.37 -35.84 -14.99
N SER A 389 14.35 -36.15 -14.13
CA SER A 389 14.35 -37.42 -13.42
C SER A 389 13.09 -37.55 -12.56
N GLU A 390 12.73 -38.77 -12.20
CA GLU A 390 11.56 -39.05 -11.37
C GLU A 390 11.61 -38.26 -10.05
N VAL A 391 12.78 -38.21 -9.41
CA VAL A 391 13.04 -37.45 -8.18
C VAL A 391 12.78 -35.97 -8.38
N VAL A 392 13.27 -35.38 -9.47
CA VAL A 392 13.09 -33.95 -9.75
C VAL A 392 11.62 -33.63 -10.05
N THR A 393 10.93 -34.53 -10.75
CA THR A 393 9.50 -34.41 -11.05
C THR A 393 8.65 -34.42 -9.77
N TRP A 394 9.02 -35.28 -8.79
CA TRP A 394 8.35 -35.38 -7.50
C TRP A 394 8.27 -34.05 -6.73
N TRP A 395 9.33 -33.23 -6.79
CA TRP A 395 9.36 -31.92 -6.14
C TRP A 395 8.78 -30.79 -7.01
N ARG A 396 8.78 -30.95 -8.33
CA ARG A 396 8.29 -29.92 -9.27
C ARG A 396 6.77 -29.87 -9.36
N VAL A 397 6.13 -31.03 -9.47
CA VAL A 397 4.69 -31.09 -9.70
C VAL A 397 3.88 -30.43 -8.57
N PRO A 398 4.12 -30.71 -7.28
CA PRO A 398 3.44 -30.01 -6.18
C PRO A 398 3.59 -28.49 -6.26
N ARG A 399 4.81 -28.04 -6.59
CA ARG A 399 5.14 -26.62 -6.68
C ARG A 399 4.40 -25.93 -7.82
N ILE A 400 4.28 -26.57 -8.99
CA ILE A 400 3.51 -26.08 -10.14
C ILE A 400 2.01 -25.98 -9.81
N PHE A 401 1.44 -27.01 -9.17
CA PHE A 401 0.04 -26.98 -8.76
C PHE A 401 -0.23 -25.93 -7.69
N THR A 402 0.70 -25.74 -6.74
CA THR A 402 0.58 -24.70 -5.73
C THR A 402 0.65 -23.30 -6.35
N ALA A 403 1.56 -23.07 -7.29
CA ALA A 403 1.64 -21.82 -8.05
C ALA A 403 0.32 -21.56 -8.81
N ALA A 404 -0.25 -22.57 -9.47
CA ALA A 404 -1.51 -22.44 -10.17
C ALA A 404 -2.67 -22.12 -9.22
N GLY A 405 -2.83 -22.88 -8.13
CA GLY A 405 -3.88 -22.70 -7.15
C GLY A 405 -3.79 -21.35 -6.43
N ALA A 406 -2.60 -20.95 -5.98
CA ALA A 406 -2.38 -19.66 -5.33
C ALA A 406 -2.66 -18.49 -6.29
N GLY A 407 -2.26 -18.63 -7.57
CA GLY A 407 -2.56 -17.67 -8.62
C GLY A 407 -4.06 -17.48 -8.85
N ILE A 408 -4.84 -18.58 -8.87
CA ILE A 408 -6.30 -18.55 -8.95
C ILE A 408 -6.90 -17.85 -7.72
N CYS A 409 -6.51 -18.28 -6.52
CA CYS A 409 -6.98 -17.71 -5.26
C CYS A 409 -6.80 -16.19 -5.20
N LEU A 410 -5.58 -15.70 -5.47
CA LEU A 410 -5.28 -14.26 -5.42
C LEU A 410 -6.03 -13.48 -6.51
N ALA A 411 -6.07 -13.99 -7.74
CA ALA A 411 -6.75 -13.30 -8.84
C ALA A 411 -8.28 -13.23 -8.65
N VAL A 412 -8.90 -14.31 -8.16
CA VAL A 412 -10.33 -14.35 -7.86
C VAL A 412 -10.65 -13.46 -6.65
N ALA A 413 -9.87 -13.55 -5.57
CA ALA A 413 -10.02 -12.67 -4.41
C ALA A 413 -9.92 -11.20 -4.83
N GLY A 414 -8.93 -10.87 -5.66
CA GLY A 414 -8.77 -9.55 -6.28
C GLY A 414 -10.01 -9.04 -6.99
N LEU A 415 -10.55 -9.83 -7.92
CA LEU A 415 -11.74 -9.45 -8.67
C LEU A 415 -12.97 -9.29 -7.76
N VAL A 416 -13.14 -10.19 -6.79
CA VAL A 416 -14.22 -10.13 -5.80
C VAL A 416 -14.12 -8.85 -4.96
N LEU A 417 -12.92 -8.49 -4.49
CA LEU A 417 -12.69 -7.28 -3.70
C LEU A 417 -12.97 -6.02 -4.54
N GLN A 418 -12.45 -5.94 -5.76
CA GLN A 418 -12.65 -4.78 -6.64
C GLN A 418 -14.13 -4.56 -6.99
N GLY A 419 -14.85 -5.64 -7.31
CA GLY A 419 -16.28 -5.57 -7.62
C GLY A 419 -17.13 -5.23 -6.39
N THR A 420 -16.89 -5.90 -5.26
CA THR A 420 -17.68 -5.75 -4.04
C THR A 420 -17.45 -4.41 -3.35
N LEU A 421 -16.20 -3.94 -3.35
CA LEU A 421 -15.79 -2.67 -2.73
C LEU A 421 -15.89 -1.47 -3.68
N ARG A 422 -16.27 -1.69 -4.94
CA ARG A 422 -16.40 -0.64 -5.97
C ARG A 422 -15.14 0.22 -6.10
N ASN A 423 -13.98 -0.39 -5.90
CA ASN A 423 -12.70 0.32 -5.91
C ASN A 423 -11.68 -0.50 -6.72
N PRO A 424 -11.18 0.03 -7.85
CA PRO A 424 -10.19 -0.68 -8.66
C PRO A 424 -8.86 -0.90 -7.92
N MET A 425 -8.56 -0.12 -6.90
CA MET A 425 -7.37 -0.34 -6.08
C MET A 425 -7.51 -1.51 -5.11
N ALA A 426 -8.73 -2.01 -4.87
CA ALA A 426 -8.92 -3.03 -3.86
C ALA A 426 -8.10 -4.28 -4.21
N SER A 427 -7.26 -4.69 -3.27
CA SER A 427 -6.46 -5.91 -3.35
C SER A 427 -6.44 -6.58 -1.98
N PRO A 428 -6.15 -7.88 -1.92
CA PRO A 428 -6.11 -8.58 -0.64
C PRO A 428 -5.08 -8.03 0.34
N ASP A 429 -3.94 -7.56 -0.16
CA ASP A 429 -2.85 -7.05 0.67
C ASP A 429 -3.20 -5.69 1.27
N LEU A 430 -4.00 -4.87 0.58
CA LEU A 430 -4.55 -3.64 1.16
C LEU A 430 -5.48 -3.90 2.35
N LEU A 431 -6.06 -5.09 2.47
CA LEU A 431 -6.84 -5.46 3.66
C LEU A 431 -5.97 -5.88 4.84
N GLY A 432 -4.66 -6.06 4.65
CA GLY A 432 -3.75 -6.43 5.73
C GLY A 432 -3.71 -7.92 6.07
N ILE A 433 -4.45 -8.77 5.35
CA ILE A 433 -4.52 -10.22 5.64
C ILE A 433 -3.13 -10.84 5.51
N GLY A 434 -2.39 -10.48 4.45
CA GLY A 434 -1.03 -10.97 4.23
C GLY A 434 -0.05 -10.51 5.31
N TYR A 435 -0.12 -9.25 5.73
CA TYR A 435 0.71 -8.71 6.81
C TYR A 435 0.37 -9.32 8.17
N GLY A 436 -0.91 -9.62 8.44
CA GLY A 436 -1.34 -10.35 9.64
C GLY A 436 -0.77 -11.76 9.70
N ALA A 437 -0.78 -12.48 8.56
CA ALA A 437 -0.15 -13.79 8.45
C ALA A 437 1.36 -13.73 8.69
N GLY A 438 2.04 -12.76 8.06
CA GLY A 438 3.47 -12.53 8.23
C GLY A 438 3.85 -12.18 9.67
N PHE A 439 3.05 -11.34 10.34
CA PHE A 439 3.27 -11.01 11.74
C PHE A 439 3.09 -12.23 12.66
N GLY A 440 2.06 -13.06 12.42
CA GLY A 440 1.90 -14.34 13.11
C GLY A 440 3.11 -15.26 12.91
N LEU A 441 3.59 -15.40 11.67
CA LEU A 441 4.78 -16.17 11.37
C LEU A 441 6.02 -15.64 12.09
N ALA A 442 6.19 -14.32 12.17
CA ALA A 442 7.30 -13.71 12.88
C ALA A 442 7.26 -13.98 14.38
N ILE A 443 6.09 -13.92 15.00
CA ILE A 443 5.90 -14.32 16.41
C ILE A 443 6.30 -15.78 16.60
N ALA A 444 5.86 -16.68 15.71
CA ALA A 444 6.23 -18.08 15.79
C ALA A 444 7.76 -18.27 15.72
N VAL A 445 8.42 -17.61 14.77
CA VAL A 445 9.88 -17.72 14.62
C VAL A 445 10.67 -17.13 15.79
N LEU A 446 10.16 -16.07 16.42
CA LEU A 446 10.83 -15.40 17.53
C LEU A 446 10.66 -16.14 18.86
N PHE A 447 9.42 -16.56 19.16
CA PHE A 447 9.05 -17.06 20.48
C PHE A 447 8.91 -18.59 20.55
N ILE A 448 8.78 -19.26 19.40
CA ILE A 448 8.61 -20.71 19.31
C ILE A 448 9.85 -21.26 18.58
N GLY A 449 10.98 -21.35 19.31
CA GLY A 449 12.31 -21.65 18.75
C GLY A 449 12.37 -22.92 17.88
N ASP A 450 11.78 -24.02 18.35
CA ASP A 450 11.70 -25.32 17.65
C ASP A 450 10.35 -25.52 16.96
N ALA A 451 9.72 -24.42 16.51
CA ALA A 451 8.46 -24.49 15.79
C ALA A 451 8.61 -25.38 14.53
N SER A 452 7.99 -26.55 14.56
CA SER A 452 7.77 -27.39 13.39
C SER A 452 7.08 -26.58 12.28
N GLY A 453 7.25 -26.97 11.02
CA GLY A 453 6.62 -26.27 9.89
C GLY A 453 5.11 -26.09 10.06
N LEU A 454 4.44 -27.07 10.70
CA LEU A 454 3.01 -27.00 11.03
C LEU A 454 2.70 -25.90 12.06
N SER A 455 3.49 -25.77 13.13
CA SER A 455 3.25 -24.72 14.12
C SER A 455 3.42 -23.31 13.55
N LYS A 456 4.42 -23.10 12.68
CA LYS A 456 4.60 -21.84 11.93
C LYS A 456 3.38 -21.53 11.05
N LEU A 457 2.86 -22.54 10.35
CA LEU A 457 1.69 -22.43 9.49
C LEU A 457 0.42 -22.11 10.29
N VAL A 458 0.21 -22.77 11.43
CA VAL A 458 -0.94 -22.52 12.31
C VAL A 458 -0.92 -21.10 12.84
N VAL A 459 0.21 -20.61 13.35
CA VAL A 459 0.29 -19.24 13.89
C VAL A 459 0.11 -18.19 12.79
N ALA A 460 0.67 -18.42 11.59
CA ALA A 460 0.44 -17.56 10.43
C ALA A 460 -1.06 -17.54 10.04
N THR A 461 -1.71 -18.70 10.05
CA THR A 461 -3.16 -18.81 9.76
C THR A 461 -3.99 -18.06 10.80
N VAL A 462 -3.66 -18.19 12.09
CA VAL A 462 -4.32 -17.44 13.17
C VAL A 462 -4.14 -15.94 12.96
N GLY A 463 -2.95 -15.48 12.58
CA GLY A 463 -2.70 -14.07 12.26
C GLY A 463 -3.61 -13.54 11.14
N ALA A 464 -3.76 -14.28 10.04
CA ALA A 464 -4.68 -13.94 8.97
C ALA A 464 -6.15 -13.92 9.43
N LEU A 465 -6.57 -14.92 10.21
CA LEU A 465 -7.93 -15.03 10.74
C LEU A 465 -8.27 -13.90 11.71
N VAL A 466 -7.32 -13.43 12.52
CA VAL A 466 -7.49 -12.27 13.40
C VAL A 466 -7.80 -11.02 12.58
N VAL A 467 -7.05 -10.76 11.50
CA VAL A 467 -7.30 -9.63 10.61
C VAL A 467 -8.68 -9.75 9.94
N LEU A 468 -9.01 -10.92 9.39
CA LEU A 468 -10.31 -11.16 8.76
C LEU A 468 -11.47 -10.98 9.74
N SER A 469 -11.33 -11.48 10.97
CA SER A 469 -12.35 -11.36 12.01
C SER A 469 -12.51 -9.91 12.46
N ALA A 470 -11.41 -9.15 12.56
CA ALA A 470 -11.47 -7.72 12.86
C ALA A 470 -12.21 -6.95 11.75
N ILE A 471 -11.89 -7.19 10.47
CA ILE A 471 -12.59 -6.57 9.34
C ILE A 471 -14.07 -6.95 9.35
N ALA A 472 -14.39 -8.23 9.58
CA ALA A 472 -15.77 -8.71 9.60
C ALA A 472 -16.58 -8.12 10.76
N GLY A 473 -16.04 -8.15 11.99
CA GLY A 473 -16.71 -7.65 13.19
C GLY A 473 -16.93 -6.14 13.16
N ILE A 474 -15.90 -5.40 12.74
CA ILE A 474 -15.99 -3.94 12.60
C ILE A 474 -16.87 -3.57 11.41
N GLY A 475 -16.73 -4.27 10.28
CA GLY A 475 -17.55 -4.11 9.08
C GLY A 475 -19.03 -4.37 9.33
N TRP A 476 -19.37 -5.35 10.17
CA TRP A 476 -20.75 -5.66 10.52
C TRP A 476 -21.46 -4.49 11.18
N ARG A 477 -20.80 -3.81 12.13
CA ARG A 477 -21.31 -2.58 12.77
C ARG A 477 -21.52 -1.43 11.78
N MET A 478 -20.85 -1.47 10.63
CA MET A 478 -20.90 -0.44 9.59
C MET A 478 -21.76 -0.84 8.38
N ALA A 479 -22.52 -1.95 8.46
CA ALA A 479 -23.23 -2.55 7.33
C ALA A 479 -22.35 -2.80 6.09
N PHE A 480 -21.05 -3.01 6.31
CA PHE A 480 -20.01 -3.21 5.30
C PHE A 480 -19.98 -2.11 4.22
N GLN A 481 -20.13 -0.83 4.56
CA GLN A 481 -19.96 0.24 3.56
C GLN A 481 -18.56 0.16 2.91
N PRO A 482 -18.42 0.16 1.57
CA PRO A 482 -17.15 -0.15 0.89
C PRO A 482 -15.97 0.72 1.31
N GLU A 483 -16.18 2.04 1.33
CA GLU A 483 -15.16 3.02 1.71
C GLU A 483 -14.65 2.80 3.14
N ARG A 484 -15.55 2.40 4.05
CA ARG A 484 -15.18 2.13 5.45
C ARG A 484 -14.44 0.82 5.60
N VAL A 485 -14.91 -0.25 4.92
CA VAL A 485 -14.22 -1.55 4.93
C VAL A 485 -12.80 -1.39 4.38
N LEU A 486 -12.62 -0.60 3.32
CA LEU A 486 -11.32 -0.28 2.76
C LEU A 486 -10.43 0.49 3.76
N LEU A 487 -10.96 1.53 4.43
CA LEU A 487 -10.18 2.27 5.43
C LEU A 487 -9.81 1.42 6.64
N VAL A 488 -10.70 0.53 7.08
CA VAL A 488 -10.42 -0.45 8.14
C VAL A 488 -9.32 -1.41 7.69
N GLY A 489 -9.43 -1.95 6.47
CA GLY A 489 -8.43 -2.84 5.89
C GLY A 489 -7.06 -2.17 5.76
N VAL A 490 -7.01 -0.97 5.18
CA VAL A 490 -5.75 -0.20 5.04
C VAL A 490 -5.17 0.15 6.40
N GLY A 491 -5.99 0.53 7.38
CA GLY A 491 -5.53 0.84 8.73
C GLY A 491 -5.00 -0.38 9.49
N LEU A 492 -5.67 -1.54 9.40
CA LEU A 492 -5.16 -2.79 9.97
C LEU A 492 -3.89 -3.25 9.24
N GLY A 493 -3.89 -3.20 7.91
CA GLY A 493 -2.75 -3.56 7.09
C GLY A 493 -1.52 -2.71 7.38
N SER A 494 -1.67 -1.39 7.52
CA SER A 494 -0.57 -0.50 7.88
C SER A 494 -0.01 -0.77 9.27
N MET A 495 -0.88 -1.15 10.21
CA MET A 495 -0.48 -1.50 11.58
C MET A 495 0.37 -2.77 11.59
N PHE A 496 -0.08 -3.84 10.94
CA PHE A 496 0.70 -5.09 10.85
C PHE A 496 1.96 -4.92 10.00
N HIS A 497 1.91 -4.12 8.93
CA HIS A 497 3.09 -3.81 8.13
C HIS A 497 4.14 -3.03 8.92
N ALA A 498 3.73 -2.04 9.72
CA ALA A 498 4.61 -1.31 10.62
C ALA A 498 5.29 -2.23 11.63
N LEU A 499 4.53 -3.14 12.26
CA LEU A 499 5.10 -4.14 13.16
C LEU A 499 6.14 -5.03 12.47
N MET A 500 5.95 -5.36 11.19
CA MET A 500 6.92 -6.11 10.41
C MET A 500 8.19 -5.33 10.09
N ILE A 501 8.07 -4.07 9.70
CA ILE A 501 9.24 -3.20 9.50
C ILE A 501 10.04 -3.08 10.81
N LEU A 502 9.36 -2.90 11.94
CA LEU A 502 10.01 -2.79 13.25
C LEU A 502 10.72 -4.08 13.66
N LEU A 503 10.10 -5.24 13.41
CA LEU A 503 10.74 -6.53 13.68
C LEU A 503 11.94 -6.78 12.78
N LEU A 504 11.87 -6.41 11.49
CA LEU A 504 13.00 -6.49 10.56
C LEU A 504 14.13 -5.53 10.95
N ALA A 505 13.78 -4.32 11.42
CA ALA A 505 14.74 -3.32 11.88
C ALA A 505 15.45 -3.71 13.20
N SER A 506 14.95 -4.72 13.94
CA SER A 506 15.60 -5.20 15.17
C SER A 506 16.96 -5.85 14.95
N GLY A 507 17.31 -6.20 13.70
CA GLY A 507 18.56 -6.88 13.37
C GLY A 507 18.60 -8.35 13.80
N ASN A 508 17.49 -8.92 14.27
CA ASN A 508 17.45 -10.31 14.70
C ASN A 508 17.59 -11.25 13.48
N PRO A 509 18.63 -12.12 13.43
CA PRO A 509 18.89 -12.98 12.28
C PRO A 509 17.76 -14.01 12.03
N ARG A 510 16.99 -14.38 13.07
CA ARG A 510 15.82 -15.26 12.90
C ARG A 510 14.72 -14.58 12.08
N VAL A 511 14.55 -13.27 12.26
CA VAL A 511 13.58 -12.46 11.51
C VAL A 511 14.10 -12.16 10.11
N ALA A 512 15.41 -12.01 9.91
CA ALA A 512 16.00 -11.86 8.58
C ALA A 512 15.67 -13.05 7.67
N GLY A 513 15.58 -14.27 8.20
CA GLY A 513 15.10 -15.45 7.47
C GLY A 513 13.68 -15.33 6.92
N LEU A 514 12.84 -14.43 7.47
CA LEU A 514 11.49 -14.15 6.95
C LEU A 514 11.51 -13.32 5.67
N LEU A 515 12.61 -12.63 5.34
CA LEU A 515 12.72 -11.84 4.10
C LEU A 515 12.45 -12.70 2.86
N ASN A 516 12.93 -13.95 2.86
CA ASN A 516 12.67 -14.90 1.78
C ASN A 516 11.17 -15.27 1.70
N TRP A 517 10.49 -15.43 2.83
CA TRP A 517 9.04 -15.70 2.84
C TRP A 517 8.24 -14.49 2.36
N PHE A 518 8.59 -13.28 2.82
CA PHE A 518 7.99 -12.03 2.35
C PHE A 518 8.19 -11.77 0.86
N SER A 519 9.27 -12.30 0.29
CA SER A 519 9.50 -12.20 -1.15
C SER A 519 8.52 -13.04 -1.98
N GLY A 520 7.84 -14.03 -1.40
CA GLY A 520 6.92 -14.92 -2.12
C GLY A 520 7.54 -16.27 -2.53
N SER A 521 8.38 -16.87 -1.68
CA SER A 521 9.19 -18.04 -2.02
C SER A 521 8.43 -19.38 -1.94
N MET A 522 8.66 -20.24 -2.94
CA MET A 522 8.02 -21.56 -3.09
C MET A 522 9.00 -22.73 -2.89
N GLY A 523 10.11 -22.50 -2.18
CA GLY A 523 11.21 -23.45 -2.10
C GLY A 523 10.90 -24.79 -1.42
N ASN A 524 9.93 -24.81 -0.50
CA ASN A 524 9.70 -25.95 0.40
C ASN A 524 8.23 -26.41 0.40
N ILE A 525 7.68 -26.68 -0.79
CA ILE A 525 6.27 -27.01 -1.01
C ILE A 525 6.11 -28.51 -1.27
N GLY A 526 5.19 -29.15 -0.54
CA GLY A 526 4.83 -30.56 -0.72
C GLY A 526 3.46 -30.78 -1.39
N TRP A 527 3.11 -32.04 -1.60
CA TRP A 527 1.80 -32.43 -2.18
C TRP A 527 0.61 -32.01 -1.31
N ASN A 528 0.76 -32.00 0.01
CA ASN A 528 -0.30 -31.59 0.94
C ASN A 528 -0.64 -30.10 0.77
N ASP A 529 0.38 -29.25 0.62
CA ASP A 529 0.20 -27.81 0.38
C ASP A 529 -0.48 -27.57 -0.98
N ALA A 530 -0.05 -28.31 -2.00
CA ALA A 530 -0.62 -28.26 -3.34
C ALA A 530 -2.11 -28.67 -3.35
N ALA A 531 -2.45 -29.77 -2.68
CA ALA A 531 -3.83 -30.24 -2.57
C ALA A 531 -4.70 -29.23 -1.82
N LEU A 532 -4.23 -28.72 -0.67
CA LEU A 532 -4.95 -27.73 0.12
C LEU A 532 -5.30 -26.48 -0.70
N VAL A 533 -4.30 -25.89 -1.38
CA VAL A 533 -4.49 -24.66 -2.15
C VAL A 533 -5.32 -24.89 -3.39
N CYS A 534 -5.16 -26.00 -4.11
CA CYS A 534 -5.99 -26.32 -5.27
C CYS A 534 -7.45 -26.54 -4.89
N ILE A 535 -7.72 -27.27 -3.80
CA ILE A 535 -9.08 -27.47 -3.28
C ILE A 535 -9.69 -26.11 -2.90
N CYS A 536 -8.94 -25.27 -2.17
CA CYS A 536 -9.38 -23.93 -1.82
C CYS A 536 -9.62 -23.06 -3.07
N ALA A 537 -8.76 -23.12 -4.08
CA ALA A 537 -8.92 -22.37 -5.32
C ALA A 537 -10.19 -22.76 -6.08
N ILE A 538 -10.49 -24.06 -6.14
CA ILE A 538 -11.73 -24.57 -6.75
C ILE A 538 -12.95 -24.09 -5.95
N ILE A 539 -12.93 -24.22 -4.63
CA ILE A 539 -14.04 -23.76 -3.75
C ILE A 539 -14.26 -22.26 -3.93
N VAL A 540 -13.19 -21.46 -3.90
CA VAL A 540 -13.26 -20.00 -4.02
C VAL A 540 -13.80 -19.59 -5.39
N LEU A 541 -13.33 -20.22 -6.47
CA LEU A 541 -13.80 -19.95 -7.82
C LEU A 541 -15.28 -20.34 -8.00
N LEU A 542 -15.67 -21.54 -7.57
CA LEU A 542 -17.05 -22.02 -7.69
C LEU A 542 -18.02 -21.16 -6.86
N ALA A 543 -17.64 -20.80 -5.63
CA ALA A 543 -18.42 -19.89 -4.81
C ALA A 543 -18.51 -18.50 -5.45
N ALA A 544 -17.42 -17.95 -5.98
CA ALA A 544 -17.46 -16.66 -6.67
C ALA A 544 -18.38 -16.70 -7.91
N LEU A 545 -18.39 -17.81 -8.65
CA LEU A 545 -19.31 -18.04 -9.78
C LEU A 545 -20.77 -18.16 -9.32
N LEU A 546 -21.03 -18.77 -8.17
CA LEU A 546 -22.37 -18.81 -7.56
C LEU A 546 -22.87 -17.40 -7.19
N PHE A 547 -21.97 -16.57 -6.65
CA PHE A 547 -22.22 -15.16 -6.31
C PHE A 547 -22.01 -14.18 -7.49
N ARG A 548 -22.03 -14.67 -8.74
CA ARG A 548 -21.88 -13.81 -9.94
C ARG A 548 -22.91 -12.68 -10.04
N ARG A 549 -24.16 -12.92 -9.59
CA ARG A 549 -25.26 -11.94 -9.67
C ARG A 549 -24.97 -10.71 -8.78
N PRO A 550 -24.70 -10.86 -7.47
CA PRO A 550 -24.25 -9.74 -6.66
C PRO A 550 -23.03 -9.01 -7.23
N LEU A 551 -22.02 -9.75 -7.69
CA LEU A 551 -20.80 -9.17 -8.26
C LEU A 551 -21.04 -8.31 -9.51
N ASP A 552 -22.03 -8.64 -10.33
CA ASP A 552 -22.39 -7.89 -11.54
C ASP A 552 -23.19 -6.62 -11.23
N ILE A 553 -23.97 -6.65 -10.13
CA ILE A 553 -24.88 -5.55 -9.75
C ILE A 553 -24.20 -4.56 -8.79
N PHE A 554 -23.26 -5.00 -7.94
CA PHE A 554 -22.55 -4.13 -7.00
C PHE A 554 -21.95 -2.86 -7.64
N PRO A 555 -21.31 -2.91 -8.82
CA PRO A 555 -20.80 -1.72 -9.50
C PRO A 555 -21.85 -0.64 -9.76
N LEU A 556 -23.14 -1.00 -9.88
CA LEU A 556 -24.25 -0.08 -10.14
C LEU A 556 -24.70 0.71 -8.89
N GLY A 557 -24.10 0.43 -7.72
CA GLY A 557 -24.33 1.14 -6.47
C GLY A 557 -25.34 0.46 -5.53
N ASP A 558 -25.22 0.78 -4.24
CA ASP A 558 -25.97 0.10 -3.17
C ASP A 558 -27.49 0.30 -3.29
N VAL A 559 -27.95 1.42 -3.86
CA VAL A 559 -29.40 1.69 -4.09
C VAL A 559 -29.95 0.70 -5.12
N THR A 560 -29.28 0.54 -6.25
CA THR A 560 -29.63 -0.40 -7.32
C THR A 560 -29.57 -1.85 -6.83
N VAL A 561 -28.58 -2.20 -6.00
CA VAL A 561 -28.48 -3.55 -5.42
C VAL A 561 -29.70 -3.84 -4.52
N ARG A 562 -30.13 -2.88 -3.71
CA ARG A 562 -31.30 -3.03 -2.83
C ARG A 562 -32.60 -3.10 -3.61
N SER A 563 -32.76 -2.33 -4.69
CA SER A 563 -34.00 -2.34 -5.50
C SER A 563 -34.24 -3.67 -6.21
N VAL A 564 -33.20 -4.45 -6.49
CA VAL A 564 -33.29 -5.81 -7.06
C VAL A 564 -33.48 -6.89 -5.97
N GLY A 565 -33.61 -6.50 -4.69
CA GLY A 565 -33.92 -7.41 -3.57
C GLY A 565 -32.70 -8.09 -2.93
N LEU A 566 -31.47 -7.70 -3.27
CA LEU A 566 -30.27 -8.28 -2.67
C LEU A 566 -29.97 -7.68 -1.29
N LYS A 567 -29.69 -8.55 -0.31
CA LYS A 567 -29.21 -8.16 1.02
C LYS A 567 -27.74 -7.72 0.94
N VAL A 568 -27.52 -6.43 0.68
CA VAL A 568 -26.19 -5.81 0.49
C VAL A 568 -25.16 -6.25 1.53
N SER A 569 -25.48 -6.16 2.82
CA SER A 569 -24.54 -6.44 3.91
C SER A 569 -24.14 -7.92 3.97
N SER A 570 -25.12 -8.82 3.89
CA SER A 570 -24.88 -10.27 3.92
C SER A 570 -24.10 -10.74 2.69
N SER A 571 -24.50 -10.31 1.48
CA SER A 571 -23.79 -10.69 0.25
C SER A 571 -22.35 -10.17 0.26
N ARG A 572 -22.13 -8.95 0.75
CA ARG A 572 -20.79 -8.37 0.88
C ARG A 572 -19.95 -9.09 1.93
N ALA A 573 -20.52 -9.43 3.09
CA ALA A 573 -19.83 -10.18 4.12
C ALA A 573 -19.35 -11.55 3.61
N ILE A 574 -20.21 -12.28 2.89
CA ILE A 574 -19.85 -13.58 2.31
C ILE A 574 -18.74 -13.43 1.27
N LEU A 575 -18.84 -12.45 0.36
CA LEU A 575 -17.82 -12.21 -0.66
C LEU A 575 -16.47 -11.76 -0.07
N LEU A 576 -16.49 -10.95 0.99
CA LEU A 576 -15.27 -10.56 1.71
C LEU A 576 -14.64 -11.74 2.44
N ALA A 577 -15.44 -12.59 3.09
CA ALA A 577 -14.96 -13.81 3.71
C ALA A 577 -14.36 -14.77 2.66
N LEU A 578 -15.02 -14.91 1.51
CA LEU A 578 -14.54 -15.73 0.40
C LEU A 578 -13.18 -15.25 -0.13
N ALA A 579 -13.06 -13.94 -0.39
CA ALA A 579 -11.80 -13.34 -0.80
C ALA A 579 -10.73 -13.56 0.28
N GLY A 580 -11.09 -13.38 1.56
CA GLY A 580 -10.21 -13.58 2.70
C GLY A 580 -9.65 -15.00 2.81
N VAL A 581 -10.52 -16.02 2.66
CA VAL A 581 -10.12 -17.44 2.67
C VAL A 581 -9.16 -17.74 1.52
N GLY A 582 -9.48 -17.30 0.30
CA GLY A 582 -8.61 -17.49 -0.87
C GLY A 582 -7.24 -16.83 -0.68
N THR A 583 -7.21 -15.60 -0.19
CA THR A 583 -5.96 -14.89 0.12
C THR A 583 -5.16 -15.61 1.17
N THR A 584 -5.80 -16.05 2.27
CA THR A 584 -5.12 -16.75 3.35
C THR A 584 -4.45 -18.04 2.84
N ALA A 585 -5.17 -18.85 2.07
CA ALA A 585 -4.63 -20.08 1.48
C ALA A 585 -3.42 -19.82 0.57
N ALA A 586 -3.48 -18.76 -0.26
CA ALA A 586 -2.37 -18.37 -1.12
C ALA A 586 -1.17 -17.82 -0.33
N THR A 587 -1.42 -16.96 0.67
CA THR A 587 -0.36 -16.33 1.47
C THR A 587 0.39 -17.36 2.32
N ILE A 588 -0.30 -18.34 2.89
CA ILE A 588 0.35 -19.35 3.73
C ILE A 588 1.36 -20.19 2.92
N THR A 589 1.04 -20.46 1.65
CA THR A 589 1.83 -21.38 0.81
C THR A 589 2.89 -20.69 -0.03
N VAL A 590 2.56 -19.53 -0.61
CA VAL A 590 3.46 -18.80 -1.48
C VAL A 590 4.06 -17.58 -0.80
N GLY A 591 3.49 -17.09 0.30
CA GLY A 591 3.82 -15.79 0.88
C GLY A 591 2.92 -14.67 0.33
N PRO A 592 3.08 -13.43 0.83
CA PRO A 592 2.27 -12.30 0.38
C PRO A 592 2.65 -11.89 -1.05
N VAL A 593 1.76 -12.14 -2.01
CA VAL A 593 1.96 -11.77 -3.43
C VAL A 593 0.88 -10.78 -3.88
N SER A 594 1.05 -9.51 -3.48
CA SER A 594 0.07 -8.43 -3.67
C SER A 594 -0.31 -8.18 -5.12
N PHE A 595 0.65 -8.36 -6.03
CA PHE A 595 0.53 -7.94 -7.42
C PHE A 595 -0.60 -8.67 -8.16
N ILE A 596 -0.72 -9.98 -7.94
CA ILE A 596 -1.65 -10.84 -8.68
C ILE A 596 -3.10 -10.41 -8.43
N GLY A 597 -3.47 -10.23 -7.16
CA GLY A 597 -4.82 -9.85 -6.77
C GLY A 597 -5.22 -8.45 -7.23
N LEU A 598 -4.28 -7.53 -7.41
CA LEU A 598 -4.60 -6.23 -7.97
C LEU A 598 -4.73 -6.28 -9.51
N MET A 599 -3.77 -6.93 -10.18
CA MET A 599 -3.50 -6.69 -11.59
C MET A 599 -4.18 -7.65 -12.55
N VAL A 600 -4.31 -8.90 -12.16
CA VAL A 600 -4.92 -9.91 -13.01
C VAL A 600 -6.39 -9.61 -13.34
N PRO A 601 -7.22 -9.10 -12.40
CA PRO A 601 -8.56 -8.61 -12.72
C PRO A 601 -8.58 -7.50 -13.77
N HIS A 602 -7.61 -6.57 -13.70
CA HIS A 602 -7.48 -5.50 -14.68
C HIS A 602 -7.04 -6.03 -16.04
N PHE A 603 -6.13 -6.99 -16.11
CA PHE A 603 -5.77 -7.66 -17.37
C PHE A 603 -6.98 -8.28 -18.05
N ALA A 604 -7.79 -9.03 -17.30
CA ALA A 604 -9.00 -9.62 -17.85
C ALA A 604 -9.95 -8.54 -18.39
N ALA A 605 -10.08 -7.40 -17.70
CA ALA A 605 -10.88 -6.28 -18.18
C ALA A 605 -10.30 -5.65 -19.47
N LEU A 606 -8.98 -5.41 -19.53
CA LEU A 606 -8.29 -4.82 -20.70
C LEU A 606 -8.33 -5.74 -21.93
N LEU A 607 -8.32 -7.06 -21.74
CA LEU A 607 -8.51 -8.05 -22.82
C LEU A 607 -9.95 -8.08 -23.37
N GLY A 608 -10.88 -7.33 -22.76
CA GLY A 608 -12.24 -7.18 -23.23
C GLY A 608 -13.25 -8.16 -22.60
N PHE A 609 -12.88 -8.87 -21.52
CA PHE A 609 -13.84 -9.68 -20.76
C PHE A 609 -14.77 -8.77 -19.94
N ARG A 610 -16.04 -8.69 -20.36
CA ARG A 610 -17.04 -7.81 -19.76
C ARG A 610 -17.96 -8.49 -18.75
N SER A 611 -18.43 -9.70 -19.04
CA SER A 611 -19.32 -10.40 -18.10
C SER A 611 -18.53 -10.91 -16.90
N VAL A 612 -19.11 -10.79 -15.69
CA VAL A 612 -18.47 -11.23 -14.44
C VAL A 612 -18.04 -12.69 -14.50
N THR A 613 -18.87 -13.58 -15.05
CA THR A 613 -18.53 -15.00 -15.23
C THR A 613 -17.26 -15.18 -16.05
N MET A 614 -17.17 -14.53 -17.22
CA MET A 614 -16.01 -14.68 -18.10
C MET A 614 -14.78 -13.99 -17.50
N ARG A 615 -14.98 -12.88 -16.79
CA ARG A 615 -13.90 -12.18 -16.09
C ARG A 615 -13.34 -13.02 -14.93
N LEU A 616 -14.18 -13.70 -14.15
CA LEU A 616 -13.76 -14.64 -13.10
C LEU A 616 -12.90 -15.76 -13.67
N LEU A 617 -13.37 -16.43 -14.73
CA LEU A 617 -12.64 -17.51 -15.38
C LEU A 617 -11.32 -17.03 -16.00
N ALA A 618 -11.35 -15.90 -16.70
CA ALA A 618 -10.16 -15.31 -17.29
C ALA A 618 -9.15 -14.90 -16.21
N SER A 619 -9.60 -14.28 -15.12
CA SER A 619 -8.73 -13.90 -14.01
C SER A 619 -8.12 -15.12 -13.33
N ALA A 620 -8.89 -16.19 -13.11
CA ALA A 620 -8.36 -17.45 -12.57
C ALA A 620 -7.24 -18.03 -13.45
N LEU A 621 -7.48 -18.15 -14.76
CA LEU A 621 -6.50 -18.69 -15.71
C LEU A 621 -5.26 -17.80 -15.84
N LEU A 622 -5.43 -16.48 -15.93
CA LEU A 622 -4.32 -15.53 -16.02
C LEU A 622 -3.48 -15.52 -14.74
N GLY A 623 -4.13 -15.64 -13.57
CA GLY A 623 -3.45 -15.73 -12.27
C GLY A 623 -2.60 -16.98 -12.16
N ALA A 624 -3.17 -18.14 -12.52
CA ALA A 624 -2.42 -19.39 -12.58
C ALA A 624 -1.26 -19.32 -13.57
N LEU A 625 -1.51 -18.84 -14.79
CA LEU A 625 -0.51 -18.76 -15.85
C LEU A 625 0.66 -17.87 -15.43
N LEU A 626 0.37 -16.69 -14.89
CA LEU A 626 1.41 -15.75 -14.46
C LEU A 626 2.29 -16.36 -13.37
N LEU A 627 1.70 -17.01 -12.36
CA LEU A 627 2.46 -17.52 -11.22
C LEU A 627 3.21 -18.81 -11.55
N VAL A 628 2.65 -19.70 -12.38
CA VAL A 628 3.36 -20.89 -12.89
C VAL A 628 4.55 -20.49 -13.77
N PHE A 629 4.36 -19.50 -14.64
CA PHE A 629 5.43 -18.99 -15.50
C PHE A 629 6.53 -18.31 -14.68
N ALA A 630 6.15 -17.51 -13.68
CA ALA A 630 7.09 -16.86 -12.78
C ALA A 630 7.88 -17.87 -11.93
N ASP A 631 7.24 -18.94 -11.44
CA ASP A 631 7.94 -20.02 -10.74
C ASP A 631 8.94 -20.75 -11.64
N TRP A 632 8.55 -21.05 -12.89
CA TRP A 632 9.46 -21.66 -13.85
C TRP A 632 10.68 -20.76 -14.14
N LEU A 633 10.48 -19.47 -14.35
CA LEU A 633 11.60 -18.52 -14.51
C LEU A 633 12.46 -18.47 -13.25
N GLY A 634 11.85 -18.47 -12.05
CA GLY A 634 12.57 -18.39 -10.78
C GLY A 634 13.54 -19.53 -10.54
N ARG A 635 13.18 -20.75 -10.99
CA ARG A 635 14.07 -21.92 -10.89
C ARG A 635 15.22 -21.90 -11.91
N ASN A 636 15.04 -21.22 -13.04
CA ASN A 636 15.96 -21.36 -14.18
C ASN A 636 16.87 -20.14 -14.41
N LEU A 637 16.43 -18.92 -14.07
CA LEU A 637 17.14 -17.70 -14.43
C LEU A 637 18.47 -17.54 -13.67
N ALA A 638 18.46 -17.78 -12.36
CA ALA A 638 19.63 -17.66 -11.49
C ALA A 638 20.10 -19.01 -10.93
N TYR A 639 19.86 -20.12 -11.64
CA TYR A 639 20.28 -21.47 -11.21
C TYR A 639 21.77 -21.50 -10.76
N PRO A 640 22.11 -22.11 -9.61
CA PRO A 640 21.28 -22.94 -8.72
C PRO A 640 20.52 -22.16 -7.62
N TRP A 641 20.47 -20.83 -7.68
CA TRP A 641 19.84 -19.96 -6.67
C TRP A 641 18.41 -19.62 -7.09
N PRO A 642 17.38 -20.33 -6.60
CA PRO A 642 16.01 -20.09 -7.03
C PRO A 642 15.53 -18.71 -6.56
N MET A 643 15.05 -17.91 -7.50
CA MET A 643 14.42 -16.62 -7.20
C MET A 643 12.97 -16.82 -6.77
N SER A 644 12.44 -15.89 -5.98
CA SER A 644 11.04 -15.89 -5.60
C SER A 644 10.11 -15.71 -6.81
N ALA A 645 9.13 -16.61 -6.91
CA ALA A 645 8.08 -16.55 -7.92
C ALA A 645 7.21 -15.29 -7.76
N GLY A 646 6.95 -14.81 -6.53
CA GLY A 646 6.17 -13.59 -6.28
C GLY A 646 6.84 -12.33 -6.82
N LEU A 647 8.16 -12.21 -6.65
CA LEU A 647 8.94 -11.09 -7.20
C LEU A 647 8.95 -11.11 -8.73
N LEU A 648 9.20 -12.29 -9.32
CA LEU A 648 9.22 -12.44 -10.78
C LEU A 648 7.84 -12.21 -11.40
N ALA A 649 6.76 -12.68 -10.76
CA ALA A 649 5.39 -12.41 -11.19
C ALA A 649 5.09 -10.90 -11.21
N SER A 650 5.61 -10.15 -10.23
CA SER A 650 5.48 -8.70 -10.16
C SER A 650 6.26 -7.98 -11.27
N LEU A 651 7.47 -8.44 -11.60
CA LEU A 651 8.27 -7.88 -12.70
C LEU A 651 7.64 -8.14 -14.06
N ILE A 652 7.28 -9.39 -14.34
CA ILE A 652 6.69 -9.81 -15.62
C ILE A 652 5.32 -9.15 -15.82
N GLY A 653 4.47 -9.24 -14.80
CA GLY A 653 3.14 -8.66 -14.81
C GLY A 653 3.20 -7.12 -14.92
N GLY A 654 4.11 -6.47 -14.18
CA GLY A 654 4.26 -5.01 -14.21
C GLY A 654 4.58 -4.52 -15.62
N GLY A 655 5.60 -5.09 -16.26
CA GLY A 655 5.97 -4.73 -17.63
C GLY A 655 4.85 -4.96 -18.65
N PHE A 656 4.16 -6.10 -18.57
CA PHE A 656 3.05 -6.41 -19.46
C PHE A 656 1.87 -5.44 -19.29
N PHE A 657 1.55 -5.06 -18.05
CA PHE A 657 0.49 -4.10 -17.77
C PHE A 657 0.79 -2.71 -18.28
N LEU A 658 1.99 -2.21 -18.03
CA LEU A 658 2.38 -0.88 -18.53
C LEU A 658 2.25 -0.81 -20.06
N ARG A 659 2.58 -1.92 -20.76
CA ARG A 659 2.42 -2.03 -22.20
C ARG A 659 0.96 -2.13 -22.65
N LEU A 660 0.11 -2.86 -21.94
CA LEU A 660 -1.32 -2.95 -22.25
C LEU A 660 -2.05 -1.63 -21.98
N LEU A 661 -1.76 -0.99 -20.85
CA LEU A 661 -2.34 0.29 -20.48
C LEU A 661 -2.02 1.34 -21.55
N SER A 662 -0.76 1.43 -21.98
CA SER A 662 -0.34 2.39 -23.03
C SER A 662 -0.91 2.12 -24.43
N LYS A 663 -1.47 0.93 -24.69
CA LYS A 663 -2.12 0.56 -25.97
C LYS A 663 -3.65 0.61 -25.93
N SER A 664 -4.25 0.47 -24.74
CA SER A 664 -5.70 0.35 -24.56
C SER A 664 -6.40 1.69 -24.35
N ILE A 665 -5.62 2.74 -24.13
CA ILE A 665 -6.04 4.13 -24.10
C ILE A 665 -5.57 4.80 -25.39
#